data_AF-A0A1T1IEC1-F1
#
_entry.id   AF-A0A1T1IEC1-F1
#
_cell.length_a   1.000
_cell.length_b   1.000
_cell.length_c   1.000
_cell.angle_alpha   90.00
_cell.angle_beta   90.00
_cell.angle_gamma   90.00
#
_symmetry.space_group_name_H-M   'P 1'
#
loop_
_entity.id
_entity.type
_entity.pdbx_description
1 polymer ?
#
loop_
_entity_poly.entity_id
_entity_poly.type
_entity_poly.pdbx_seq_one_letter_code
_entity_poly.pdbx_strand_id
1 'polypeptide(L)'
;MKIQPFSKPTLLATLLALASTAVLAAPAVPRLQLQPWAATQHLELSALSFLPAQLGPERLAASERDGLLLLDAQGAELARLPGSFSALDSRAAGQQVLVASLDNQRQQALLVSLDPRTRSWGQPVYLPARDYPVNGLCLYRDEASNLFLFLVGEEGKGEQWLVGNGAQLNPQPQRVRGLPLPPAAQFCQVDDGANQLLVNEQHVGWWAYPAHPEADVERLPVALRAPFGDLKKAAGAMALMPGGVLGLDPKAAQLHLYQQQGELWQAVAALPLPGLVEPENLALQATATGVQVLLRDDEDGRLYQGELNWQASPVPLSPPLPNVAAASQSDPVGRQGDAADDPAIWIHPQQPALSRVLGTNKKQGLLAYDLQGKLLQELPVGRLNNVDVRPNFALGELKVDLAVASNRDHNSLSLFAIDRSSGELREAGEIPTPLKEIYGMCLFQPASGELYAIANGKDGTFVQYRLSAPNGVVQGELVRQFKVASQPEGCVADDQRQRLFIGEEDVGVWAVDARPEQPATLSTVIKVGPQLHADVEGLALYQSNARDYLVISSQGNDSYLVLDAEPPFASHGAFRVGINAAAGIDGASETDGIEVTSVNLGGPWSQGMLVVQDGRKRMPEQTQNFKFVPWAEVTRALKLP
;
A
#
# COMPACT_ATOMS: atom_id res chain seq x y z
N MET A 1 40.94 -33.46 -58.58
CA MET A 1 41.34 -34.61 -59.41
C MET A 1 40.97 -35.89 -58.65
N LYS A 2 39.89 -36.54 -59.10
CA LYS A 2 39.60 -37.99 -59.09
C LYS A 2 40.17 -38.93 -57.99
N ILE A 3 39.23 -39.63 -57.31
CA ILE A 3 39.13 -41.10 -57.07
C ILE A 3 38.99 -41.55 -55.58
N GLN A 4 37.81 -42.12 -55.29
CA GLN A 4 37.39 -43.04 -54.20
C GLN A 4 38.14 -44.41 -54.27
N PRO A 5 37.84 -45.50 -53.50
CA PRO A 5 36.94 -45.72 -52.36
C PRO A 5 37.58 -46.50 -51.19
N PHE A 6 36.89 -46.60 -50.05
CA PHE A 6 36.83 -47.87 -49.29
C PHE A 6 35.46 -48.00 -48.63
N SER A 7 35.01 -49.25 -48.53
CA SER A 7 33.62 -49.70 -48.47
C SER A 7 33.20 -50.27 -47.11
N LYS A 8 31.99 -49.88 -46.66
CA LYS A 8 30.96 -50.63 -45.88
C LYS A 8 31.32 -51.11 -44.44
N PRO A 9 30.33 -51.45 -43.55
CA PRO A 9 28.86 -51.42 -43.69
C PRO A 9 28.07 -50.77 -42.51
N THR A 10 26.85 -50.36 -42.84
CA THR A 10 25.59 -50.31 -42.05
C THR A 10 25.60 -50.44 -40.52
N LEU A 11 25.02 -49.41 -39.87
CA LEU A 11 24.01 -49.57 -38.81
C LEU A 11 23.09 -48.33 -38.84
N LEU A 12 21.94 -48.50 -39.48
CA LEU A 12 20.85 -47.52 -39.53
C LEU A 12 20.09 -47.64 -38.20
N ALA A 13 20.35 -46.76 -37.24
CA ALA A 13 19.53 -46.65 -36.04
C ALA A 13 18.40 -45.65 -36.30
N THR A 14 17.20 -46.18 -36.49
CA THR A 14 15.92 -45.48 -36.51
C THR A 14 15.67 -44.83 -35.16
N LEU A 15 15.83 -43.50 -35.08
CA LEU A 15 15.24 -42.70 -34.01
C LEU A 15 13.74 -42.54 -34.32
N LEU A 16 12.92 -43.40 -33.71
CA LEU A 16 11.49 -43.12 -33.57
C LEU A 16 11.33 -41.94 -32.62
N ALA A 17 10.91 -40.80 -33.16
CA ALA A 17 10.38 -39.70 -32.38
C ALA A 17 9.08 -40.16 -31.71
N LEU A 18 9.13 -40.44 -30.40
CA LEU A 18 7.95 -40.49 -29.54
C LEU A 18 7.47 -39.05 -29.32
N ALA A 19 6.72 -38.53 -30.30
CA ALA A 19 5.84 -37.41 -30.08
C ALA A 19 4.71 -37.91 -29.17
N SER A 20 4.88 -37.74 -27.86
CA SER A 20 3.79 -37.83 -26.91
C SER A 20 2.85 -36.66 -27.20
N THR A 21 1.83 -36.92 -28.02
CA THR A 21 0.65 -36.09 -28.07
C THR A 21 0.01 -36.14 -26.69
N ALA A 22 0.34 -35.17 -25.84
CA ALA A 22 -0.50 -34.83 -24.71
C ALA A 22 -1.86 -34.44 -25.31
N VAL A 23 -2.81 -35.37 -25.26
CA VAL A 23 -4.22 -35.05 -25.48
C VAL A 23 -4.57 -34.05 -24.38
N LEU A 24 -4.59 -32.76 -24.73
CA LEU A 24 -5.21 -31.74 -23.90
C LEU A 24 -6.67 -32.16 -23.74
N ALA A 25 -6.98 -32.80 -22.61
CA ALA A 25 -8.36 -33.06 -22.24
C ALA A 25 -9.08 -31.72 -22.25
N ALA A 26 -10.22 -31.64 -22.95
CA ALA A 26 -11.06 -30.46 -22.90
C ALA A 26 -11.35 -30.15 -21.41
N PRO A 27 -11.27 -28.87 -20.98
CA PRO A 27 -11.53 -28.53 -19.60
C PRO A 27 -12.90 -29.09 -19.19
N ALA A 28 -12.93 -29.80 -18.06
CA ALA A 28 -14.15 -30.39 -17.57
C ALA A 28 -15.18 -29.27 -17.32
N VAL A 29 -16.38 -29.43 -17.88
CA VAL A 29 -17.48 -28.48 -17.66
C VAL A 29 -17.80 -28.45 -16.16
N PRO A 30 -17.83 -27.28 -15.51
CA PRO A 30 -18.21 -27.16 -14.10
C PRO A 30 -19.60 -27.74 -13.84
N ARG A 31 -19.73 -28.50 -12.76
CA ARG A 31 -20.93 -29.18 -12.29
C ARG A 31 -21.01 -29.05 -10.78
N LEU A 32 -22.13 -28.50 -10.32
CA LEU A 32 -22.48 -28.44 -8.91
C LEU A 32 -23.41 -29.61 -8.56
N GLN A 33 -23.05 -30.36 -7.53
CA GLN A 33 -23.95 -31.32 -6.90
C GLN A 33 -24.35 -30.77 -5.53
N LEU A 34 -25.60 -30.34 -5.41
CA LEU A 34 -26.14 -29.70 -4.21
C LEU A 34 -27.23 -30.57 -3.59
N GLN A 35 -27.23 -30.70 -2.27
CA GLN A 35 -28.24 -31.43 -1.52
C GLN A 35 -28.69 -30.65 -0.27
N PRO A 36 -29.97 -30.75 0.14
CA PRO A 36 -30.43 -30.18 1.40
C PRO A 36 -29.64 -30.75 2.58
N TRP A 37 -29.28 -29.88 3.52
CA TRP A 37 -28.62 -30.29 4.76
C TRP A 37 -29.68 -30.61 5.81
N ALA A 38 -30.31 -31.78 5.72
CA ALA A 38 -31.52 -32.11 6.47
C ALA A 38 -31.39 -32.01 8.01
N ALA A 39 -30.19 -32.19 8.57
CA ALA A 39 -29.95 -32.14 10.01
C ALA A 39 -30.10 -30.73 10.61
N THR A 40 -30.14 -29.68 9.80
CA THR A 40 -30.21 -28.27 10.25
C THR A 40 -31.58 -27.61 10.05
N GLN A 41 -32.62 -28.37 9.71
CA GLN A 41 -33.98 -27.84 9.45
C GLN A 41 -34.62 -27.08 10.64
N HIS A 42 -34.07 -27.21 11.84
CA HIS A 42 -34.52 -26.54 13.06
C HIS A 42 -33.72 -25.26 13.38
N LEU A 43 -32.62 -25.02 12.66
CA LEU A 43 -31.77 -23.85 12.83
C LEU A 43 -32.31 -22.69 11.99
N GLU A 44 -32.48 -21.54 12.62
CA GLU A 44 -32.78 -20.27 11.94
C GLU A 44 -31.49 -19.45 11.90
N LEU A 45 -30.74 -19.58 10.81
CA LEU A 45 -29.46 -18.91 10.64
C LEU A 45 -29.60 -17.70 9.73
N SER A 46 -28.83 -16.66 9.98
CA SER A 46 -28.69 -15.49 9.10
C SER A 46 -27.43 -15.60 8.22
N ALA A 47 -26.39 -16.27 8.72
CA ALA A 47 -25.16 -16.53 7.97
C ALA A 47 -24.54 -17.86 8.37
N LEU A 48 -23.85 -18.50 7.42
CA LEU A 48 -23.14 -19.77 7.60
C LEU A 48 -21.79 -19.69 6.88
N SER A 49 -20.74 -20.23 7.49
CA SER A 49 -19.43 -20.37 6.88
C SER A 49 -18.70 -21.61 7.39
N PHE A 50 -17.64 -22.00 6.71
CA PHE A 50 -16.72 -23.03 7.20
C PHE A 50 -15.81 -22.43 8.29
N LEU A 51 -15.41 -23.24 9.26
CA LEU A 51 -14.24 -22.93 10.07
C LEU A 51 -13.01 -22.90 9.13
N PRO A 52 -11.99 -22.05 9.38
CA PRO A 52 -10.74 -22.11 8.63
C PRO A 52 -10.19 -23.54 8.59
N ALA A 53 -9.98 -24.07 7.38
CA ALA A 53 -9.78 -25.50 7.13
C ALA A 53 -8.65 -26.15 7.96
N GLN A 54 -7.62 -25.36 8.28
CA GLN A 54 -6.49 -25.79 9.10
C GLN A 54 -6.81 -25.99 10.60
N LEU A 55 -8.01 -25.59 11.05
CA LEU A 55 -8.43 -25.68 12.46
C LEU A 55 -9.47 -26.77 12.72
N GLY A 56 -10.14 -27.27 11.68
CA GLY A 56 -11.07 -28.38 11.78
C GLY A 56 -12.22 -28.35 10.75
N PRO A 57 -13.04 -29.41 10.69
CA PRO A 57 -14.16 -29.53 9.75
C PRO A 57 -15.46 -28.85 10.24
N GLU A 58 -15.43 -28.22 11.42
CA GLU A 58 -16.56 -27.52 11.99
C GLU A 58 -17.02 -26.32 11.12
N ARG A 59 -18.18 -25.76 11.47
CA ARG A 59 -18.80 -24.64 10.78
C ARG A 59 -19.12 -23.53 11.77
N LEU A 60 -19.12 -22.31 11.27
CA LEU A 60 -19.51 -21.13 12.01
C LEU A 60 -20.86 -20.64 11.49
N ALA A 61 -21.73 -20.20 12.39
CA ALA A 61 -23.01 -19.62 12.03
C ALA A 61 -23.36 -18.40 12.88
N ALA A 62 -24.09 -17.47 12.28
CA ALA A 62 -24.76 -16.38 12.98
C ALA A 62 -26.27 -16.58 12.91
N SER A 63 -26.95 -16.33 14.03
CA SER A 63 -28.40 -16.42 14.17
C SER A 63 -28.91 -15.23 14.99
N GLU A 64 -30.01 -14.63 14.54
CA GLU A 64 -30.71 -13.58 15.29
C GLU A 64 -31.34 -14.13 16.59
N ARG A 65 -31.63 -15.43 16.62
CA ARG A 65 -32.29 -16.09 17.75
C ARG A 65 -31.29 -16.80 18.66
N ASP A 66 -30.36 -17.53 18.07
CA ASP A 66 -29.53 -18.51 18.78
C ASP A 66 -28.11 -18.00 19.09
N GLY A 67 -27.68 -16.89 18.48
CA GLY A 67 -26.38 -16.27 18.70
C GLY A 67 -25.32 -16.69 17.67
N LEU A 68 -24.04 -16.59 18.03
CA LEU A 68 -22.94 -17.13 17.23
C LEU A 68 -22.70 -18.57 17.65
N LEU A 69 -22.65 -19.46 16.66
CA LEU A 69 -22.61 -20.90 16.86
C LEU A 69 -21.35 -21.50 16.25
N LEU A 70 -20.74 -22.44 16.97
CA LEU A 70 -19.83 -23.42 16.41
C LEU A 70 -20.63 -24.72 16.23
N LEU A 71 -20.69 -25.22 15.01
CA LEU A 71 -21.44 -26.43 14.64
C LEU A 71 -20.47 -27.52 14.18
N ASP A 72 -20.79 -28.78 14.41
CA ASP A 72 -20.09 -29.86 13.72
C ASP A 72 -20.49 -29.94 12.23
N ALA A 73 -19.86 -30.83 11.48
CA ALA A 73 -20.14 -31.02 10.06
C ALA A 73 -21.57 -31.52 9.78
N GLN A 74 -22.27 -32.05 10.79
CA GLN A 74 -23.65 -32.50 10.71
C GLN A 74 -24.64 -31.39 11.12
N GLY A 75 -24.17 -30.29 11.70
CA GLY A 75 -24.97 -29.14 12.09
C GLY A 75 -25.41 -29.18 13.56
N ALA A 76 -24.87 -30.09 14.37
CA ALA A 76 -25.12 -30.09 15.80
C ALA A 76 -24.29 -29.00 16.48
N GLU A 77 -24.91 -28.29 17.42
CA GLU A 77 -24.25 -27.24 18.18
C GLU A 77 -23.16 -27.80 19.10
N LEU A 78 -21.95 -27.25 18.99
CA LEU A 78 -20.79 -27.55 19.82
C LEU A 78 -20.50 -26.45 20.83
N ALA A 79 -20.72 -25.19 20.46
CA ALA A 79 -20.54 -24.02 21.31
C ALA A 79 -21.46 -22.88 20.86
N ARG A 80 -21.79 -21.98 21.79
CA ARG A 80 -22.64 -20.82 21.55
C ARG A 80 -22.12 -19.60 22.29
N LEU A 81 -22.10 -18.46 21.60
CA LEU A 81 -22.07 -17.14 22.21
C LEU A 81 -23.48 -16.54 22.09
N PRO A 82 -24.23 -16.39 23.20
CA PRO A 82 -25.59 -15.87 23.17
C PRO A 82 -25.65 -14.44 22.65
N GLY A 83 -26.69 -14.13 21.88
CA GLY A 83 -26.97 -12.79 21.35
C GLY A 83 -27.85 -12.87 20.11
N SER A 84 -28.06 -11.72 19.45
CA SER A 84 -28.76 -11.65 18.18
C SER A 84 -27.77 -11.15 17.14
N PHE A 85 -27.28 -12.06 16.29
CA PHE A 85 -26.21 -11.74 15.36
C PHE A 85 -26.59 -12.00 13.91
N SER A 86 -26.13 -11.12 13.04
CA SER A 86 -26.22 -11.24 11.59
C SER A 86 -24.84 -11.04 10.96
N ALA A 87 -24.66 -11.53 9.73
CA ALA A 87 -23.39 -11.57 9.02
C ALA A 87 -22.27 -12.35 9.75
N LEU A 88 -21.31 -12.81 8.97
CA LEU A 88 -20.23 -13.64 9.48
C LEU A 88 -19.04 -13.53 8.54
N ASP A 89 -17.89 -13.17 9.09
CA ASP A 89 -16.60 -13.48 8.47
C ASP A 89 -15.62 -13.96 9.54
N SER A 90 -14.61 -14.73 9.13
CA SER A 90 -13.62 -15.25 10.05
C SER A 90 -12.23 -15.33 9.43
N ARG A 91 -11.22 -15.25 10.29
CA ARG A 91 -9.82 -15.52 9.94
C ARG A 91 -9.16 -16.38 10.99
N ALA A 92 -8.30 -17.29 10.56
CA ALA A 92 -7.45 -18.02 11.48
C ALA A 92 -6.45 -17.07 12.16
N ALA A 93 -6.13 -17.38 13.41
CA ALA A 93 -5.21 -16.66 14.25
C ALA A 93 -4.43 -17.66 15.13
N GLY A 94 -3.41 -18.28 14.55
CA GLY A 94 -2.70 -19.39 15.18
C GLY A 94 -3.61 -20.59 15.37
N GLN A 95 -3.97 -20.90 16.61
CA GLN A 95 -4.88 -22.00 16.97
C GLN A 95 -6.31 -21.53 17.27
N GLN A 96 -6.55 -20.22 17.20
CA GLN A 96 -7.85 -19.60 17.41
C GLN A 96 -8.43 -19.13 16.07
N VAL A 97 -9.70 -18.78 16.09
CA VAL A 97 -10.40 -18.09 15.02
C VAL A 97 -10.83 -16.73 15.53
N LEU A 98 -10.59 -15.69 14.74
CA LEU A 98 -11.20 -14.38 14.96
C LEU A 98 -12.46 -14.33 14.10
N VAL A 99 -13.59 -14.06 14.75
CA VAL A 99 -14.92 -14.03 14.13
C VAL A 99 -15.44 -12.61 14.21
N ALA A 100 -15.88 -12.08 13.08
CA ALA A 100 -16.58 -10.80 12.98
C ALA A 100 -18.06 -11.04 12.69
N SER A 101 -18.92 -10.24 13.33
CA SER A 101 -20.38 -10.30 13.15
C SER A 101 -21.03 -8.97 13.53
N LEU A 102 -22.31 -8.81 13.20
CA LEU A 102 -23.13 -7.64 13.51
C LEU A 102 -24.11 -7.98 14.63
N ASP A 103 -24.03 -7.25 15.74
CA ASP A 103 -24.98 -7.37 16.85
C ASP A 103 -26.24 -6.55 16.53
N ASN A 104 -27.35 -7.22 16.25
CA ASN A 104 -28.59 -6.58 15.82
C ASN A 104 -29.25 -5.75 16.93
N GLN A 105 -29.01 -6.09 18.21
CA GLN A 105 -29.57 -5.33 19.33
C GLN A 105 -28.80 -4.03 19.55
N ARG A 106 -27.47 -4.10 19.43
CA ARG A 106 -26.60 -2.92 19.57
C ARG A 106 -26.47 -2.10 18.30
N GLN A 107 -26.78 -2.69 17.14
CA GLN A 107 -26.50 -2.12 15.82
C GLN A 107 -25.01 -1.78 15.66
N GLN A 108 -24.15 -2.70 16.10
CA GLN A 108 -22.69 -2.53 16.13
C GLN A 108 -22.00 -3.79 15.62
N ALA A 109 -20.98 -3.59 14.78
CA ALA A 109 -20.06 -4.67 14.43
C ALA A 109 -19.21 -5.05 15.66
N LEU A 110 -18.91 -6.34 15.79
CA LEU A 110 -18.04 -6.87 16.82
C LEU A 110 -17.01 -7.84 16.24
N LEU A 111 -15.93 -8.02 16.99
CA LEU A 111 -14.99 -9.12 16.83
C LEU A 111 -14.93 -9.94 18.12
N VAL A 112 -14.81 -11.26 17.98
CA VAL A 112 -14.63 -12.17 19.11
C VAL A 112 -13.71 -13.32 18.70
N SER A 113 -12.88 -13.79 19.63
CA SER A 113 -12.07 -14.99 19.41
C SER A 113 -12.86 -16.26 19.73
N LEU A 114 -12.55 -17.35 19.03
CA LEU A 114 -13.05 -18.69 19.30
C LEU A 114 -11.86 -19.65 19.34
N ASP A 115 -11.75 -20.42 20.41
CA ASP A 115 -10.90 -21.61 20.42
C ASP A 115 -11.78 -22.83 20.06
N PRO A 116 -11.64 -23.41 18.86
CA PRO A 116 -12.48 -24.52 18.43
C PRO A 116 -12.19 -25.83 19.19
N ARG A 117 -11.01 -25.97 19.80
CA ARG A 117 -10.63 -27.19 20.54
C ARG A 117 -11.25 -27.20 21.93
N THR A 118 -11.20 -26.07 22.63
CA THR A 118 -11.85 -25.91 23.94
C THR A 118 -13.31 -25.50 23.82
N ARG A 119 -13.77 -25.16 22.60
CA ARG A 119 -15.15 -24.74 22.29
C ARG A 119 -15.56 -23.50 23.10
N SER A 120 -14.61 -22.59 23.29
CA SER A 120 -14.79 -21.41 24.14
C SER A 120 -14.68 -20.13 23.33
N TRP A 121 -15.68 -19.27 23.48
CA TRP A 121 -15.68 -17.91 22.96
C TRP A 121 -14.94 -16.96 23.92
N GLY A 122 -14.19 -16.02 23.35
CA GLY A 122 -13.55 -14.93 24.07
C GLY A 122 -14.51 -13.80 24.42
N GLN A 123 -13.95 -12.68 24.87
CA GLN A 123 -14.72 -11.46 25.11
C GLN A 123 -14.90 -10.67 23.80
N PRO A 124 -16.14 -10.29 23.44
CA PRO A 124 -16.38 -9.45 22.27
C PRO A 124 -15.75 -8.06 22.41
N VAL A 125 -15.14 -7.60 21.32
CA VAL A 125 -14.71 -6.21 21.11
C VAL A 125 -15.68 -5.57 20.13
N TYR A 126 -16.33 -4.49 20.54
CA TYR A 126 -17.29 -3.78 19.70
C TYR A 126 -16.65 -2.57 19.04
N LEU A 127 -16.94 -2.36 17.75
CA LEU A 127 -16.65 -1.10 17.07
C LEU A 127 -17.63 -0.02 17.55
N PRO A 128 -17.27 1.28 17.51
CA PRO A 128 -18.21 2.36 17.76
C PRO A 128 -19.45 2.27 16.86
N ALA A 129 -20.62 2.68 17.37
CA ALA A 129 -21.82 2.80 16.55
C ALA A 129 -21.58 3.74 15.36
N ARG A 130 -22.19 3.42 14.22
CA ARG A 130 -22.07 4.21 12.99
C ARG A 130 -23.31 5.07 12.78
N ASP A 131 -23.14 6.14 12.01
CA ASP A 131 -24.20 7.04 11.57
C ASP A 131 -24.89 6.55 10.28
N TYR A 132 -24.74 5.26 9.97
CA TYR A 132 -25.39 4.57 8.87
C TYR A 132 -25.64 3.09 9.23
N PRO A 133 -26.67 2.46 8.64
CA PRO A 133 -26.89 1.03 8.79
C PRO A 133 -25.71 0.23 8.22
N VAL A 134 -25.12 -0.65 9.03
CA VAL A 134 -24.12 -1.62 8.55
C VAL A 134 -24.88 -2.83 8.02
N ASN A 135 -24.82 -3.06 6.72
CA ASN A 135 -25.50 -4.17 6.04
C ASN A 135 -24.58 -5.38 5.83
N GLY A 136 -23.26 -5.14 5.72
CA GLY A 136 -22.27 -6.17 5.47
C GLY A 136 -20.97 -5.91 6.19
N LEU A 137 -20.18 -6.97 6.38
CA LEU A 137 -18.85 -6.89 6.93
C LEU A 137 -17.95 -8.00 6.37
N CYS A 138 -16.66 -7.71 6.27
CA CYS A 138 -15.64 -8.67 5.86
C CYS A 138 -14.30 -8.31 6.49
N LEU A 139 -13.61 -9.34 6.99
CA LEU A 139 -12.27 -9.23 7.53
C LEU A 139 -11.26 -9.18 6.40
N TYR A 140 -10.12 -8.56 6.70
CA TYR A 140 -8.95 -8.51 5.83
C TYR A 140 -7.70 -8.61 6.69
N ARG A 141 -6.71 -9.38 6.25
CA ARG A 141 -5.39 -9.44 6.89
C ARG A 141 -4.31 -9.06 5.88
N ASP A 142 -3.51 -8.05 6.22
CA ASP A 142 -2.38 -7.63 5.40
C ASP A 142 -1.13 -8.51 5.64
N GLU A 143 -0.06 -8.24 4.90
CA GLU A 143 1.20 -8.96 5.02
C GLU A 143 1.93 -8.72 6.35
N ALA A 144 1.62 -7.60 7.04
CA ALA A 144 2.13 -7.28 8.37
C ALA A 144 1.28 -7.93 9.50
N SER A 145 0.31 -8.78 9.12
CA SER A 145 -0.64 -9.43 10.02
C SER A 145 -1.57 -8.47 10.78
N ASN A 146 -1.68 -7.21 10.36
CA ASN A 146 -2.73 -6.33 10.83
C ASN A 146 -4.07 -6.88 10.37
N LEU A 147 -5.05 -6.84 11.27
CA LEU A 147 -6.39 -7.28 11.00
C LEU A 147 -7.27 -6.05 10.81
N PHE A 148 -7.96 -6.01 9.68
CA PHE A 148 -8.93 -4.99 9.35
C PHE A 148 -10.33 -5.58 9.27
N LEU A 149 -11.33 -4.74 9.51
CA LEU A 149 -12.73 -5.01 9.26
C LEU A 149 -13.27 -3.94 8.32
N PHE A 150 -13.80 -4.38 7.18
CA PHE A 150 -14.62 -3.52 6.33
C PHE A 150 -16.05 -3.54 6.83
N LEU A 151 -16.66 -2.35 6.89
CA LEU A 151 -18.09 -2.17 7.11
C LEU A 151 -18.72 -1.67 5.80
N VAL A 152 -19.81 -2.31 5.39
CA VAL A 152 -20.54 -2.00 4.15
C VAL A 152 -21.92 -1.48 4.51
N GLY A 153 -22.30 -0.35 3.93
CA GLY A 153 -23.62 0.26 4.08
C GLY A 153 -24.28 0.51 2.72
N GLU A 154 -25.58 0.25 2.64
CA GLU A 154 -26.34 0.32 1.38
C GLU A 154 -26.50 1.74 0.81
N GLU A 155 -26.26 2.78 1.61
CA GLU A 155 -26.28 4.18 1.17
C GLU A 155 -25.01 4.61 0.40
N GLY A 156 -24.18 3.65 -0.02
CA GLY A 156 -22.88 3.90 -0.66
C GLY A 156 -21.77 4.26 0.33
N LYS A 157 -21.99 3.98 1.62
CA LYS A 157 -21.03 4.23 2.70
C LYS A 157 -20.23 2.97 2.97
N GLY A 158 -18.93 3.12 3.11
CA GLY A 158 -18.04 2.05 3.54
C GLY A 158 -16.93 2.59 4.42
N GLU A 159 -16.40 1.72 5.28
CA GLU A 159 -15.30 2.07 6.17
C GLU A 159 -14.36 0.89 6.34
N GLN A 160 -13.08 1.18 6.53
CA GLN A 160 -12.06 0.20 6.92
C GLN A 160 -11.55 0.54 8.32
N TRP A 161 -11.54 -0.46 9.20
CA TRP A 161 -11.15 -0.33 10.60
C TRP A 161 -9.99 -1.25 10.93
N LEU A 162 -8.99 -0.73 11.64
CA LEU A 162 -7.93 -1.52 12.26
C LEU A 162 -8.46 -2.12 13.56
N VAL A 163 -8.57 -3.43 13.61
CA VAL A 163 -9.27 -4.18 14.67
C VAL A 163 -8.39 -5.18 15.40
N GLY A 164 -7.12 -5.34 15.00
CA GLY A 164 -6.17 -6.19 15.69
C GLY A 164 -4.85 -6.35 14.94
N ASN A 165 -3.94 -7.14 15.52
CA ASN A 165 -2.72 -7.61 14.86
C ASN A 165 -2.44 -9.06 15.30
N GLY A 166 -2.13 -9.93 14.33
CA GLY A 166 -1.93 -11.35 14.58
C GLY A 166 -3.18 -12.02 15.18
N ALA A 167 -3.05 -12.53 16.40
CA ALA A 167 -4.16 -13.13 17.15
C ALA A 167 -4.79 -12.19 18.18
N GLN A 168 -4.26 -10.99 18.34
CA GLN A 168 -4.73 -10.04 19.34
C GLN A 168 -5.72 -9.06 18.70
N LEU A 169 -6.93 -9.00 19.27
CA LEU A 169 -7.89 -7.95 18.94
C LEU A 169 -7.46 -6.64 19.60
N ASN A 170 -7.62 -5.54 18.88
CA ASN A 170 -7.41 -4.20 19.40
C ASN A 170 -8.63 -3.81 20.26
N PRO A 171 -8.48 -3.58 21.58
CA PRO A 171 -9.60 -3.21 22.44
C PRO A 171 -10.19 -1.82 22.10
N GLN A 172 -9.47 -1.02 21.31
CA GLN A 172 -9.90 0.29 20.82
C GLN A 172 -9.77 0.31 19.28
N PRO A 173 -10.70 -0.30 18.54
CA PRO A 173 -10.69 -0.27 17.08
C PRO A 173 -10.55 1.14 16.54
N GLN A 174 -9.68 1.33 15.55
CA GLN A 174 -9.40 2.64 14.96
C GLN A 174 -9.87 2.67 13.51
N ARG A 175 -10.62 3.71 13.14
CA ARG A 175 -11.02 3.93 11.76
C ARG A 175 -9.79 4.33 10.94
N VAL A 176 -9.52 3.61 9.87
CA VAL A 176 -8.39 3.85 8.97
C VAL A 176 -8.83 4.73 7.81
N ARG A 177 -9.93 4.38 7.14
CA ARG A 177 -10.42 5.19 6.02
C ARG A 177 -11.89 5.04 5.74
N GLY A 178 -12.45 6.04 5.08
CA GLY A 178 -13.73 5.94 4.38
C GLY A 178 -13.52 5.29 3.02
N LEU A 179 -14.47 4.46 2.61
CA LEU A 179 -14.47 3.83 1.30
C LEU A 179 -15.82 4.13 0.61
N PRO A 180 -15.83 4.90 -0.49
CA PRO A 180 -17.05 5.11 -1.25
C PRO A 180 -17.45 3.80 -1.94
N LEU A 181 -18.52 3.19 -1.42
CA LEU A 181 -19.06 1.93 -1.90
C LEU A 181 -20.22 2.18 -2.89
N PRO A 182 -20.60 1.19 -3.73
CA PRO A 182 -21.74 1.38 -4.59
C PRO A 182 -23.04 1.42 -3.76
N PRO A 183 -24.10 2.10 -4.22
CA PRO A 183 -25.41 2.03 -3.60
C PRO A 183 -25.94 0.59 -3.56
N ALA A 184 -26.80 0.27 -2.60
CA ALA A 184 -27.34 -1.07 -2.39
C ALA A 184 -26.26 -2.16 -2.21
N ALA A 185 -25.08 -1.80 -1.73
CA ALA A 185 -24.05 -2.74 -1.31
C ALA A 185 -24.43 -3.40 0.01
N GLN A 186 -24.31 -4.73 0.07
CA GLN A 186 -24.74 -5.53 1.22
C GLN A 186 -23.77 -6.68 1.52
N PHE A 187 -23.09 -7.20 0.49
CA PHE A 187 -22.18 -8.34 0.60
C PHE A 187 -20.77 -7.91 0.25
N CYS A 188 -19.82 -8.41 1.03
CA CYS A 188 -18.41 -8.29 0.70
C CYS A 188 -17.61 -9.54 1.06
N GLN A 189 -16.47 -9.68 0.40
CA GLN A 189 -15.47 -10.73 0.63
C GLN A 189 -14.09 -10.14 0.37
N VAL A 190 -13.05 -10.68 1.01
CA VAL A 190 -11.68 -10.22 0.79
C VAL A 190 -10.75 -11.40 0.51
N ASP A 191 -9.94 -11.29 -0.54
CA ASP A 191 -8.76 -12.12 -0.75
C ASP A 191 -7.57 -11.41 -0.07
N ASP A 192 -7.16 -11.93 1.09
CA ASP A 192 -6.05 -11.39 1.88
C ASP A 192 -4.74 -11.40 1.09
N GLY A 193 -4.48 -12.45 0.31
CA GLY A 193 -3.23 -12.59 -0.43
C GLY A 193 -3.16 -11.63 -1.61
N ALA A 194 -4.28 -11.47 -2.33
CA ALA A 194 -4.38 -10.56 -3.45
C ALA A 194 -4.62 -9.09 -3.06
N ASN A 195 -4.76 -8.79 -1.76
CA ASN A 195 -5.15 -7.48 -1.25
C ASN A 195 -6.39 -6.92 -1.97
N GLN A 196 -7.43 -7.74 -2.12
CA GLN A 196 -8.59 -7.39 -2.96
C GLN A 196 -9.92 -7.61 -2.23
N LEU A 197 -10.71 -6.54 -2.12
CA LEU A 197 -12.05 -6.52 -1.58
C LEU A 197 -13.07 -6.60 -2.71
N LEU A 198 -14.00 -7.55 -2.65
CA LEU A 198 -15.17 -7.57 -3.53
C LEU A 198 -16.41 -7.06 -2.81
N VAL A 199 -17.22 -6.28 -3.53
CA VAL A 199 -18.48 -5.74 -3.04
C VAL A 199 -19.55 -5.87 -4.12
N ASN A 200 -20.79 -6.26 -3.76
CA ASN A 200 -21.90 -6.23 -4.71
C ASN A 200 -22.52 -4.84 -4.86
N GLU A 201 -23.11 -4.60 -6.02
CA GLU A 201 -24.11 -3.59 -6.27
C GLU A 201 -25.33 -4.30 -6.84
N GLN A 202 -26.35 -4.54 -6.02
CA GLN A 202 -27.42 -5.53 -6.28
C GLN A 202 -28.03 -5.44 -7.70
N HIS A 203 -28.19 -4.23 -8.23
CA HIS A 203 -28.85 -4.00 -9.51
C HIS A 203 -27.88 -3.83 -10.70
N VAL A 204 -26.58 -3.82 -10.46
CA VAL A 204 -25.55 -3.53 -11.46
C VAL A 204 -24.56 -4.68 -11.62
N GLY A 205 -23.93 -5.17 -10.56
CA GLY A 205 -22.84 -6.14 -10.69
C GLY A 205 -22.01 -6.34 -9.43
N TRP A 206 -20.84 -6.95 -9.60
CA TRP A 206 -19.82 -7.06 -8.56
C TRP A 206 -18.60 -6.23 -8.92
N TRP A 207 -17.99 -5.64 -7.90
CA TRP A 207 -16.86 -4.73 -8.04
C TRP A 207 -15.69 -5.23 -7.20
N ALA A 208 -14.48 -5.12 -7.75
CA ALA A 208 -13.22 -5.34 -7.05
C ALA A 208 -12.59 -4.01 -6.67
N TYR A 209 -12.13 -3.89 -5.43
CA TYR A 209 -11.44 -2.75 -4.84
C TYR A 209 -10.09 -3.21 -4.27
N PRO A 210 -9.05 -2.36 -4.25
CA PRO A 210 -7.88 -2.60 -3.43
C PRO A 210 -8.24 -2.63 -1.93
N ALA A 211 -7.85 -3.69 -1.23
CA ALA A 211 -8.11 -3.85 0.20
C ALA A 211 -7.02 -3.23 1.09
N HIS A 212 -5.79 -3.11 0.58
CA HIS A 212 -4.68 -2.56 1.36
C HIS A 212 -5.01 -1.12 1.80
N PRO A 213 -4.81 -0.74 3.09
CA PRO A 213 -5.23 0.55 3.63
C PRO A 213 -4.59 1.75 2.92
N GLU A 214 -3.35 1.56 2.47
CA GLU A 214 -2.56 2.57 1.75
C GLU A 214 -2.84 2.62 0.25
N ALA A 215 -3.71 1.75 -0.29
CA ALA A 215 -3.98 1.75 -1.72
C ALA A 215 -4.96 2.85 -2.15
N ASP A 216 -5.02 3.10 -3.46
CA ASP A 216 -5.98 3.99 -4.08
C ASP A 216 -7.44 3.58 -3.84
N VAL A 217 -8.31 4.59 -3.96
CA VAL A 217 -9.75 4.38 -3.97
C VAL A 217 -10.20 4.23 -5.42
N GLU A 218 -10.07 3.02 -5.92
CA GLU A 218 -10.49 2.62 -7.27
C GLU A 218 -11.36 1.37 -7.26
N ARG A 219 -12.04 1.11 -8.38
CA ARG A 219 -12.80 -0.13 -8.55
C ARG A 219 -12.85 -0.62 -9.98
N LEU A 220 -12.84 -1.93 -10.14
CA LEU A 220 -12.97 -2.61 -11.43
C LEU A 220 -14.18 -3.55 -11.42
N PRO A 221 -14.91 -3.68 -12.54
CA PRO A 221 -16.02 -4.61 -12.62
C PRO A 221 -15.51 -6.06 -12.64
N VAL A 222 -16.06 -6.88 -11.76
CA VAL A 222 -15.91 -8.34 -11.81
C VAL A 222 -16.93 -8.94 -12.77
N ALA A 223 -18.18 -8.51 -12.65
CA ALA A 223 -19.26 -8.88 -13.56
C ALA A 223 -20.34 -7.81 -13.55
N LEU A 224 -21.06 -7.69 -14.65
CA LEU A 224 -22.16 -6.74 -14.80
C LEU A 224 -23.45 -7.46 -15.22
N ARG A 225 -24.57 -6.84 -14.93
CA ARG A 225 -25.89 -7.27 -15.37
C ARG A 225 -26.11 -6.96 -16.84
N ALA A 226 -26.88 -7.82 -17.50
CA ALA A 226 -27.36 -7.58 -18.85
C ALA A 226 -28.00 -6.18 -18.99
N PRO A 227 -27.76 -5.45 -20.09
CA PRO A 227 -27.06 -5.91 -21.31
C PRO A 227 -25.53 -5.78 -21.27
N PHE A 228 -24.94 -5.28 -20.18
CA PHE A 228 -23.50 -4.98 -20.10
C PHE A 228 -22.64 -6.16 -19.65
N GLY A 229 -23.25 -7.22 -19.12
CA GLY A 229 -22.60 -8.49 -18.80
C GLY A 229 -23.58 -9.65 -18.80
N ASP A 230 -23.23 -10.73 -18.11
CA ASP A 230 -23.94 -12.02 -18.18
C ASP A 230 -24.91 -12.28 -17.02
N LEU A 231 -24.88 -11.47 -15.95
CA LEU A 231 -25.83 -11.57 -14.83
C LEU A 231 -27.26 -11.26 -15.31
N LYS A 232 -28.23 -12.03 -14.84
CA LYS A 232 -29.60 -11.98 -15.37
C LYS A 232 -30.45 -10.95 -14.63
N LYS A 233 -30.47 -11.00 -13.31
CA LYS A 233 -31.42 -10.21 -12.51
C LYS A 233 -30.79 -9.44 -11.36
N ALA A 234 -29.91 -10.04 -10.57
CA ALA A 234 -29.29 -9.38 -9.42
C ALA A 234 -27.87 -9.88 -9.14
N ALA A 235 -27.05 -9.04 -8.53
CA ALA A 235 -25.74 -9.40 -7.98
C ALA A 235 -25.88 -9.56 -6.44
N GLY A 236 -26.00 -10.80 -5.97
CA GLY A 236 -26.15 -11.14 -4.55
C GLY A 236 -24.82 -11.46 -3.87
N ALA A 237 -24.88 -12.34 -2.87
CA ALA A 237 -23.70 -12.82 -2.14
C ALA A 237 -22.67 -13.50 -3.05
N MET A 238 -21.41 -13.37 -2.68
CA MET A 238 -20.28 -14.01 -3.34
C MET A 238 -19.37 -14.70 -2.33
N ALA A 239 -18.54 -15.59 -2.84
CA ALA A 239 -17.44 -16.19 -2.10
C ALA A 239 -16.21 -16.32 -2.99
N LEU A 240 -15.04 -16.21 -2.36
CA LEU A 240 -13.75 -16.13 -3.03
C LEU A 240 -12.97 -17.43 -2.92
N MET A 241 -12.12 -17.64 -3.92
CA MET A 241 -10.93 -18.49 -3.84
C MET A 241 -9.79 -17.79 -4.58
N PRO A 242 -8.52 -18.13 -4.34
CA PRO A 242 -7.41 -17.49 -5.02
C PRO A 242 -7.59 -17.50 -6.56
N GLY A 243 -7.73 -16.32 -7.15
CA GLY A 243 -7.94 -16.11 -8.59
C GLY A 243 -9.36 -16.39 -9.11
N GLY A 244 -10.35 -16.61 -8.26
CA GLY A 244 -11.72 -16.95 -8.68
C GLY A 244 -12.83 -16.46 -7.77
N VAL A 245 -14.00 -16.23 -8.37
CA VAL A 245 -15.21 -15.77 -7.68
C VAL A 245 -16.37 -16.67 -8.04
N LEU A 246 -17.12 -17.09 -7.01
CA LEU A 246 -18.48 -17.60 -7.19
C LEU A 246 -19.46 -16.54 -6.69
N GLY A 247 -20.45 -16.20 -7.51
CA GLY A 247 -21.46 -15.20 -7.17
C GLY A 247 -22.87 -15.70 -7.42
N LEU A 248 -23.80 -15.34 -6.53
CA LEU A 248 -25.21 -15.69 -6.64
C LEU A 248 -25.98 -14.62 -7.41
N ASP A 249 -26.75 -15.03 -8.41
CA ASP A 249 -27.88 -14.25 -8.92
C ASP A 249 -29.16 -14.74 -8.24
N PRO A 250 -29.52 -14.18 -7.06
CA PRO A 250 -30.58 -14.75 -6.21
C PRO A 250 -31.91 -14.78 -6.95
N LYS A 251 -32.26 -13.70 -7.64
CA LYS A 251 -33.56 -13.58 -8.32
C LYS A 251 -33.67 -14.46 -9.58
N ALA A 252 -32.55 -14.95 -10.11
CA ALA A 252 -32.50 -15.89 -11.22
C ALA A 252 -32.23 -17.34 -10.80
N ALA A 253 -31.98 -17.59 -9.49
CA ALA A 253 -31.54 -18.87 -8.97
C ALA A 253 -30.34 -19.45 -9.76
N GLN A 254 -29.29 -18.62 -9.96
CA GLN A 254 -28.06 -19.04 -10.65
C GLN A 254 -26.83 -18.81 -9.78
N LEU A 255 -25.86 -19.71 -9.93
CA LEU A 255 -24.50 -19.57 -9.42
C LEU A 255 -23.56 -19.27 -10.60
N HIS A 256 -22.92 -18.12 -10.60
CA HIS A 256 -21.96 -17.70 -11.62
C HIS A 256 -20.53 -17.92 -11.14
N LEU A 257 -19.65 -18.33 -12.05
CA LEU A 257 -18.23 -18.58 -11.80
C LEU A 257 -17.39 -17.64 -12.67
N TYR A 258 -16.43 -16.95 -12.07
CA TYR A 258 -15.49 -16.07 -12.77
C TYR A 258 -14.04 -16.41 -12.43
N GLN A 259 -13.18 -16.34 -13.44
CA GLN A 259 -11.74 -16.53 -13.34
C GLN A 259 -11.05 -15.18 -13.56
N GLN A 260 -10.11 -14.84 -12.69
CA GLN A 260 -9.27 -13.66 -12.87
C GLN A 260 -8.21 -13.91 -13.95
N GLN A 261 -7.99 -12.92 -14.82
CA GLN A 261 -6.96 -12.89 -15.86
C GLN A 261 -6.31 -11.51 -15.89
N GLY A 262 -5.20 -11.36 -15.15
CA GLY A 262 -4.63 -10.05 -14.87
C GLY A 262 -5.63 -9.21 -14.05
N GLU A 263 -5.99 -8.04 -14.57
CA GLU A 263 -6.97 -7.13 -13.95
C GLU A 263 -8.41 -7.42 -14.38
N LEU A 264 -8.62 -8.31 -15.37
CA LEU A 264 -9.93 -8.61 -15.91
C LEU A 264 -10.51 -9.89 -15.31
N TRP A 265 -11.84 -9.99 -15.37
CA TRP A 265 -12.60 -11.15 -14.93
C TRP A 265 -13.31 -11.79 -16.10
N GLN A 266 -13.09 -13.09 -16.30
CA GLN A 266 -13.72 -13.86 -17.37
C GLN A 266 -14.79 -14.79 -16.79
N ALA A 267 -16.00 -14.71 -17.35
CA ALA A 267 -17.08 -15.66 -17.05
C ALA A 267 -16.68 -17.09 -17.47
N VAL A 268 -16.82 -18.03 -16.55
CA VAL A 268 -16.52 -19.46 -16.77
C VAL A 268 -17.81 -20.26 -16.99
N ALA A 269 -18.79 -20.11 -16.10
CA ALA A 269 -20.07 -20.81 -16.18
C ALA A 269 -21.16 -20.09 -15.40
N ALA A 270 -22.42 -20.31 -15.79
CA ALA A 270 -23.61 -19.99 -15.01
C ALA A 270 -24.39 -21.29 -14.77
N LEU A 271 -24.46 -21.72 -13.51
CA LEU A 271 -25.06 -22.98 -13.09
C LEU A 271 -26.44 -22.72 -12.48
N PRO A 272 -27.52 -23.38 -12.94
CA PRO A 272 -28.83 -23.25 -12.31
C PRO A 272 -28.81 -23.89 -10.90
N LEU A 273 -29.58 -23.30 -9.98
CA LEU A 273 -29.79 -23.79 -8.62
C LEU A 273 -31.23 -24.31 -8.47
N PRO A 274 -31.54 -25.52 -9.00
CA PRO A 274 -32.90 -26.02 -9.00
C PRO A 274 -33.43 -26.23 -7.58
N GLY A 275 -34.65 -25.75 -7.33
CA GLY A 275 -35.30 -25.87 -6.03
C GLY A 275 -34.92 -24.80 -5.01
N LEU A 276 -34.03 -23.85 -5.38
CA LEU A 276 -33.79 -22.64 -4.60
C LEU A 276 -34.60 -21.47 -5.20
N VAL A 277 -35.07 -20.58 -4.34
CA VAL A 277 -35.88 -19.40 -4.71
C VAL A 277 -35.09 -18.11 -4.56
N GLU A 278 -34.45 -17.91 -3.41
CA GLU A 278 -33.69 -16.70 -3.08
C GLU A 278 -32.39 -17.05 -2.32
N PRO A 279 -31.37 -17.62 -2.99
CA PRO A 279 -30.10 -17.94 -2.34
C PRO A 279 -29.32 -16.67 -1.97
N GLU A 280 -29.02 -16.47 -0.67
CA GLU A 280 -28.40 -15.23 -0.17
C GLU A 280 -27.15 -15.40 0.72
N ASN A 281 -26.77 -16.61 1.09
CA ASN A 281 -25.49 -16.87 1.75
C ASN A 281 -24.74 -17.95 0.97
N LEU A 282 -23.45 -17.71 0.72
CA LEU A 282 -22.55 -18.61 0.00
C LEU A 282 -21.22 -18.68 0.76
N ALA A 283 -20.76 -19.90 1.04
CA ALA A 283 -19.42 -20.12 1.60
C ALA A 283 -18.72 -21.27 0.88
N LEU A 284 -17.40 -21.16 0.76
CA LEU A 284 -16.56 -22.11 0.04
C LEU A 284 -15.46 -22.67 0.93
N GLN A 285 -15.11 -23.93 0.69
CA GLN A 285 -13.89 -24.53 1.22
C GLN A 285 -13.21 -25.32 0.12
N ALA A 286 -11.92 -25.04 -0.13
CA ALA A 286 -11.15 -25.76 -1.13
C ALA A 286 -11.01 -27.24 -0.76
N THR A 287 -11.07 -28.11 -1.78
CA THR A 287 -10.81 -29.55 -1.67
C THR A 287 -9.73 -29.96 -2.67
N ALA A 288 -9.29 -31.22 -2.63
CA ALA A 288 -8.30 -31.73 -3.58
C ALA A 288 -8.75 -31.68 -5.05
N THR A 289 -10.06 -31.75 -5.34
CA THR A 289 -10.60 -31.92 -6.70
C THR A 289 -11.61 -30.85 -7.11
N GLY A 290 -11.86 -29.86 -6.27
CA GLY A 290 -12.89 -28.85 -6.46
C GLY A 290 -13.08 -28.00 -5.23
N VAL A 291 -14.31 -27.58 -4.97
CA VAL A 291 -14.69 -26.87 -3.74
C VAL A 291 -15.96 -27.43 -3.12
N GLN A 292 -15.99 -27.49 -1.80
CA GLN A 292 -17.22 -27.64 -1.04
C GLN A 292 -17.95 -26.31 -1.00
N VAL A 293 -19.28 -26.38 -1.11
CA VAL A 293 -20.17 -25.22 -1.18
C VAL A 293 -21.21 -25.35 -0.08
N LEU A 294 -21.42 -24.27 0.68
CA LEU A 294 -22.58 -24.09 1.55
C LEU A 294 -23.46 -22.97 0.99
N LEU A 295 -24.77 -23.21 1.02
CA LEU A 295 -25.78 -22.24 0.57
C LEU A 295 -26.91 -22.17 1.58
N ARG A 296 -27.47 -20.96 1.76
CA ARG A 296 -28.76 -20.74 2.42
C ARG A 296 -29.71 -20.09 1.43
N ASP A 297 -30.93 -20.61 1.38
CA ASP A 297 -32.06 -19.98 0.72
C ASP A 297 -32.80 -19.10 1.73
N ASP A 298 -32.95 -17.80 1.45
CA ASP A 298 -33.58 -16.85 2.35
C ASP A 298 -35.11 -17.03 2.41
N GLU A 299 -35.72 -17.48 1.31
CA GLU A 299 -37.19 -17.64 1.20
C GLU A 299 -37.73 -18.64 2.25
N ASP A 300 -37.04 -19.75 2.47
CA ASP A 300 -37.49 -20.82 3.38
C ASP A 300 -36.48 -21.18 4.49
N GLY A 301 -35.35 -20.47 4.55
CA GLY A 301 -34.28 -20.66 5.53
C GLY A 301 -33.49 -21.97 5.36
N ARG A 302 -33.74 -22.77 4.31
CA ARG A 302 -33.08 -24.07 4.16
C ARG A 302 -31.60 -23.92 3.83
N LEU A 303 -30.83 -24.80 4.44
CA LEU A 303 -29.40 -24.92 4.19
C LEU A 303 -29.14 -26.06 3.20
N TYR A 304 -28.17 -25.84 2.34
CA TYR A 304 -27.71 -26.78 1.34
C TYR A 304 -26.19 -26.92 1.44
N GLN A 305 -25.71 -28.12 1.11
CA GLN A 305 -24.29 -28.38 0.99
C GLN A 305 -24.01 -29.19 -0.28
N GLY A 306 -22.82 -29.05 -0.83
CA GLY A 306 -22.49 -29.70 -2.09
C GLY A 306 -21.03 -29.62 -2.47
N GLU A 307 -20.73 -30.18 -3.64
CA GLU A 307 -19.41 -30.13 -4.26
C GLU A 307 -19.51 -29.57 -5.67
N LEU A 308 -18.58 -28.67 -5.98
CA LEU A 308 -18.36 -28.13 -7.32
C LEU A 308 -17.00 -28.61 -7.82
N ASN A 309 -16.96 -29.28 -8.96
CA ASN A 309 -15.73 -29.79 -9.60
C ASN A 309 -14.98 -28.70 -10.40
N TRP A 310 -14.80 -27.53 -9.80
CA TRP A 310 -14.05 -26.41 -10.38
C TRP A 310 -13.09 -25.82 -9.35
N GLN A 311 -11.93 -25.41 -9.83
CA GLN A 311 -10.93 -24.64 -9.10
C GLN A 311 -10.47 -23.52 -10.01
N ALA A 312 -10.27 -22.34 -9.44
CA ALA A 312 -9.64 -21.24 -10.15
C ALA A 312 -8.14 -21.48 -10.26
N SER A 313 -7.55 -20.91 -11.31
CA SER A 313 -6.10 -20.74 -11.39
C SER A 313 -5.71 -19.51 -10.57
N PRO A 314 -4.88 -19.65 -9.52
CA PRO A 314 -4.43 -18.49 -8.75
C PRO A 314 -3.62 -17.53 -9.63
N VAL A 315 -3.77 -16.23 -9.40
CA VAL A 315 -2.93 -15.21 -10.03
C VAL A 315 -1.59 -15.13 -9.29
N PRO A 316 -0.44 -15.05 -9.98
CA PRO A 316 0.83 -14.81 -9.33
C PRO A 316 0.82 -13.49 -8.55
N LEU A 317 1.19 -13.55 -7.27
CA LEU A 317 1.26 -12.39 -6.39
C LEU A 317 2.70 -11.91 -6.26
N SER A 318 2.90 -10.60 -6.18
CA SER A 318 4.19 -10.02 -5.86
C SER A 318 4.61 -10.44 -4.44
N PRO A 319 5.89 -10.76 -4.21
CA PRO A 319 6.38 -11.02 -2.87
C PRO A 319 6.12 -9.81 -1.95
N PRO A 320 5.68 -10.03 -0.70
CA PRO A 320 5.50 -8.94 0.24
C PRO A 320 6.84 -8.31 0.59
N LEU A 321 6.84 -6.99 0.75
CA LEU A 321 8.00 -6.24 1.23
C LEU A 321 8.00 -6.20 2.77
N PRO A 322 9.18 -6.13 3.42
CA PRO A 322 9.27 -5.83 4.84
C PRO A 322 8.58 -4.51 5.17
N ASN A 323 7.79 -4.50 6.24
CA ASN A 323 7.15 -3.30 6.78
C ASN A 323 8.01 -2.70 7.90
N VAL A 324 8.19 -1.38 7.86
CA VAL A 324 8.91 -0.59 8.86
C VAL A 324 7.94 0.41 9.46
N ALA A 325 7.85 0.46 10.79
CA ALA A 325 6.94 1.36 11.48
C ALA A 325 7.57 2.75 11.67
N ALA A 326 6.81 3.81 11.40
CA ALA A 326 7.17 5.15 11.84
C ALA A 326 7.07 5.27 13.37
N ALA A 327 7.99 6.03 13.98
CA ALA A 327 7.98 6.28 15.42
C ALA A 327 7.20 7.56 15.79
N SER A 328 7.13 8.52 14.87
CA SER A 328 6.30 9.72 14.97
C SER A 328 5.89 10.19 13.58
N GLN A 329 5.00 11.18 13.52
CA GLN A 329 4.57 11.82 12.28
C GLN A 329 4.34 13.31 12.52
N SER A 330 4.44 14.12 11.48
CA SER A 330 4.21 15.57 11.59
C SER A 330 2.74 15.90 11.79
N ASP A 331 2.47 17.07 12.38
CA ASP A 331 1.18 17.73 12.24
C ASP A 331 0.84 17.85 10.74
N PRO A 332 -0.43 17.63 10.34
CA PRO A 332 -0.84 17.71 8.94
C PRO A 332 -0.60 19.10 8.33
N VAL A 333 -0.34 19.14 7.02
CA VAL A 333 -0.23 20.42 6.31
C VAL A 333 -1.58 21.14 6.23
N GLY A 334 -1.56 22.47 6.17
CA GLY A 334 -2.78 23.29 6.18
C GLY A 334 -3.60 23.32 4.88
N ARG A 335 -3.31 22.46 3.88
CA ARG A 335 -3.96 22.47 2.56
C ARG A 335 -4.41 21.08 2.13
N GLN A 336 -5.56 21.04 1.45
CA GLN A 336 -6.23 19.82 0.99
C GLN A 336 -5.66 19.29 -0.33
N GLY A 337 -5.86 17.99 -0.56
CA GLY A 337 -5.33 17.26 -1.70
C GLY A 337 -3.80 17.26 -1.71
N ASP A 338 -3.25 17.15 -2.91
CA ASP A 338 -1.82 17.04 -3.14
C ASP A 338 -1.06 18.33 -2.74
N ALA A 339 -0.38 18.31 -1.58
CA ALA A 339 0.06 19.48 -0.82
C ALA A 339 1.41 19.29 -0.12
N ALA A 340 1.59 18.30 0.75
CA ALA A 340 2.90 18.02 1.35
C ALA A 340 3.77 17.35 0.28
N ASP A 341 5.05 17.70 0.19
CA ASP A 341 5.87 17.27 -0.95
C ASP A 341 7.23 16.76 -0.48
N ASP A 342 8.12 17.66 -0.05
CA ASP A 342 9.52 17.34 0.17
C ASP A 342 10.01 17.72 1.57
N PRO A 343 10.64 16.79 2.31
CA PRO A 343 11.27 17.08 3.58
C PRO A 343 12.75 17.45 3.43
N ALA A 344 13.27 18.21 4.40
CA ALA A 344 14.71 18.33 4.65
C ALA A 344 14.99 18.29 6.15
N ILE A 345 16.16 17.82 6.58
CA ILE A 345 16.51 17.74 8.01
C ILE A 345 17.59 18.77 8.34
N TRP A 346 17.22 19.82 9.09
CA TRP A 346 18.19 20.75 9.66
C TRP A 346 18.73 20.21 10.99
N ILE A 347 20.03 19.97 11.04
CA ILE A 347 20.74 19.49 12.23
C ILE A 347 21.16 20.67 13.10
N HIS A 348 20.63 20.76 14.32
CA HIS A 348 21.04 21.79 15.25
C HIS A 348 22.53 21.59 15.63
N PRO A 349 23.41 22.59 15.43
CA PRO A 349 24.86 22.37 15.51
C PRO A 349 25.43 21.98 16.89
N GLN A 350 24.77 22.37 17.99
CA GLN A 350 25.21 22.04 19.37
C GLN A 350 24.25 21.13 20.15
N GLN A 351 22.98 21.05 19.75
CA GLN A 351 21.93 20.35 20.50
C GLN A 351 21.07 19.49 19.55
N PRO A 352 21.50 18.27 19.19
CA PRO A 352 20.82 17.46 18.16
C PRO A 352 19.32 17.24 18.40
N ALA A 353 18.87 17.19 19.65
CA ALA A 353 17.45 17.06 20.01
C ALA A 353 16.60 18.29 19.63
N LEU A 354 17.22 19.44 19.35
CA LEU A 354 16.57 20.67 18.86
C LEU A 354 16.59 20.79 17.33
N SER A 355 17.04 19.75 16.62
CA SER A 355 16.98 19.69 15.16
C SER A 355 15.54 19.80 14.65
N ARG A 356 15.40 20.12 13.37
CA ARG A 356 14.10 20.39 12.73
C ARG A 356 13.95 19.57 11.46
N VAL A 357 12.73 19.14 11.21
CA VAL A 357 12.31 18.67 9.88
C VAL A 357 11.66 19.86 9.19
N LEU A 358 12.19 20.27 8.07
CA LEU A 358 11.53 21.19 7.16
C LEU A 358 10.64 20.38 6.22
N GLY A 359 9.53 20.94 5.80
CA GLY A 359 8.64 20.33 4.82
C GLY A 359 8.04 21.38 3.90
N THR A 360 8.03 21.14 2.61
CA THR A 360 7.31 22.00 1.67
C THR A 360 5.82 21.66 1.68
N ASN A 361 5.00 22.72 1.62
CA ASN A 361 3.62 22.64 1.23
C ASN A 361 3.49 23.33 -0.12
N LYS A 362 3.31 22.56 -1.19
CA LYS A 362 3.30 23.01 -2.59
C LYS A 362 2.13 23.90 -2.99
N LYS A 363 1.27 24.21 -2.03
CA LYS A 363 0.15 25.15 -2.10
C LYS A 363 0.27 26.34 -1.14
N GLN A 364 1.32 26.44 -0.32
CA GLN A 364 1.39 27.45 0.75
C GLN A 364 2.79 28.00 1.02
N GLY A 365 3.81 27.15 1.18
CA GLY A 365 5.16 27.60 1.53
C GLY A 365 5.98 26.57 2.32
N LEU A 366 6.84 27.05 3.21
CA LEU A 366 7.76 26.22 3.99
C LEU A 366 7.28 26.04 5.43
N LEU A 367 7.35 24.81 5.92
CA LEU A 367 6.96 24.42 7.27
C LEU A 367 8.20 23.91 8.02
N ALA A 368 8.26 24.13 9.33
CA ALA A 368 9.31 23.59 10.19
C ALA A 368 8.71 22.91 11.41
N TYR A 369 9.13 21.67 11.65
CA TYR A 369 8.64 20.78 12.69
C TYR A 369 9.77 20.40 13.67
N ASP A 370 9.42 20.11 14.92
CA ASP A 370 10.34 19.40 15.82
C ASP A 370 10.42 17.91 15.50
N LEU A 371 11.31 17.18 16.19
CA LEU A 371 11.50 15.74 16.01
C LEU A 371 10.35 14.89 16.57
N GLN A 372 9.32 15.50 17.16
CA GLN A 372 8.08 14.84 17.55
C GLN A 372 6.98 15.09 16.52
N GLY A 373 7.26 15.90 15.50
CA GLY A 373 6.34 16.24 14.42
C GLY A 373 5.51 17.49 14.67
N LYS A 374 5.70 18.21 15.79
CA LYS A 374 4.92 19.40 16.07
C LYS A 374 5.35 20.57 15.19
N LEU A 375 4.39 21.25 14.56
CA LEU A 375 4.67 22.46 13.78
C LEU A 375 5.16 23.59 14.68
N LEU A 376 6.31 24.16 14.33
CA LEU A 376 6.94 25.28 15.06
C LEU A 376 6.89 26.59 14.28
N GLN A 377 7.00 26.53 12.95
CA GLN A 377 7.00 27.70 12.09
C GLN A 377 6.36 27.38 10.74
N GLU A 378 5.65 28.36 10.19
CA GLU A 378 5.11 28.37 8.84
C GLU A 378 5.54 29.68 8.16
N LEU A 379 6.03 29.58 6.92
CA LEU A 379 6.36 30.71 6.06
C LEU A 379 5.52 30.61 4.78
N PRO A 380 4.43 31.38 4.63
CA PRO A 380 3.52 31.30 3.50
C PRO A 380 4.04 32.07 2.27
N VAL A 381 5.13 31.57 1.68
CA VAL A 381 5.94 32.26 0.66
C VAL A 381 5.71 31.74 -0.76
N GLY A 382 4.56 31.08 -0.99
CA GLY A 382 4.13 30.63 -2.31
C GLY A 382 4.25 29.12 -2.51
N ARG A 383 4.04 28.67 -3.74
CA ARG A 383 4.03 27.25 -4.12
C ARG A 383 5.45 26.66 -4.20
N LEU A 384 6.01 26.32 -3.04
CA LEU A 384 7.32 25.65 -2.95
C LEU A 384 7.23 24.16 -3.28
N ASN A 385 8.11 23.63 -4.13
CA ASN A 385 8.12 22.21 -4.52
C ASN A 385 9.08 21.41 -3.63
N ASN A 386 10.39 21.49 -3.87
CA ASN A 386 11.42 20.79 -3.09
C ASN A 386 12.20 21.74 -2.18
N VAL A 387 12.85 21.20 -1.14
CA VAL A 387 13.70 21.95 -0.21
C VAL A 387 14.92 21.13 0.18
N ASP A 388 16.08 21.77 0.27
CA ASP A 388 17.30 21.16 0.82
C ASP A 388 18.06 22.18 1.70
N VAL A 389 18.88 21.69 2.64
CA VAL A 389 19.58 22.47 3.65
C VAL A 389 21.08 22.18 3.63
N ARG A 390 21.91 23.23 3.65
CA ARG A 390 23.35 23.11 3.87
C ARG A 390 23.85 24.04 4.98
N PRO A 391 24.81 23.58 5.80
CA PRO A 391 25.27 24.35 6.94
C PRO A 391 26.32 25.40 6.56
N ASN A 392 26.63 26.27 7.52
CA ASN A 392 27.83 27.11 7.51
C ASN A 392 27.91 28.14 6.37
N PHE A 393 26.79 28.62 5.85
CA PHE A 393 26.75 29.64 4.81
C PHE A 393 27.09 31.04 5.35
N ALA A 394 27.88 31.81 4.60
CA ALA A 394 28.24 33.19 4.94
C ALA A 394 27.20 34.18 4.35
N LEU A 395 26.43 34.81 5.24
CA LEU A 395 25.41 35.82 4.91
C LEU A 395 25.89 37.19 5.40
N GLY A 396 26.63 37.91 4.56
CA GLY A 396 27.38 39.09 4.96
C GLY A 396 28.42 38.72 6.02
N GLU A 397 28.33 39.35 7.20
CA GLU A 397 29.18 39.04 8.36
C GLU A 397 28.64 37.88 9.21
N LEU A 398 27.42 37.41 8.96
CA LEU A 398 26.78 36.34 9.72
C LEU A 398 27.10 34.97 9.14
N LYS A 399 27.20 33.99 10.03
CA LYS A 399 27.28 32.57 9.65
C LYS A 399 25.97 31.88 10.00
N VAL A 400 25.21 31.50 8.98
CA VAL A 400 23.90 30.84 9.09
C VAL A 400 23.97 29.43 8.52
N ASP A 401 22.93 28.64 8.73
CA ASP A 401 22.67 27.50 7.84
C ASP A 401 21.62 27.96 6.82
N LEU A 402 21.63 27.43 5.60
CA LEU A 402 20.79 27.91 4.51
C LEU A 402 19.87 26.79 4.01
N ALA A 403 18.56 27.03 4.04
CA ALA A 403 17.59 26.25 3.28
C ALA A 403 17.31 26.94 1.95
N VAL A 404 17.14 26.16 0.89
CA VAL A 404 16.73 26.65 -0.43
C VAL A 404 15.58 25.80 -0.91
N ALA A 405 14.57 26.43 -1.49
CA ALA A 405 13.43 25.74 -2.08
C ALA A 405 13.12 26.23 -3.49
N SER A 406 12.62 25.36 -4.35
CA SER A 406 12.10 25.74 -5.67
C SER A 406 10.71 26.36 -5.54
N ASN A 407 10.48 27.53 -6.15
CA ASN A 407 9.23 28.28 -6.05
C ASN A 407 8.54 28.41 -7.42
N ARG A 408 7.37 27.76 -7.56
CA ARG A 408 6.61 27.67 -8.81
C ARG A 408 5.75 28.89 -9.11
N ASP A 409 5.56 29.80 -8.16
CA ASP A 409 4.84 31.06 -8.41
C ASP A 409 5.71 32.05 -9.17
N HIS A 410 6.99 32.13 -8.83
CA HIS A 410 7.93 33.08 -9.42
C HIS A 410 8.96 32.42 -10.34
N ASN A 411 8.92 31.09 -10.47
CA ASN A 411 9.87 30.29 -11.24
C ASN A 411 11.33 30.56 -10.80
N SER A 412 11.55 30.48 -9.49
CA SER A 412 12.75 30.95 -8.81
C SER A 412 13.19 30.00 -7.70
N LEU A 413 14.38 30.22 -7.15
CA LEU A 413 14.83 29.62 -5.90
C LEU A 413 14.55 30.60 -4.76
N SER A 414 13.76 30.18 -3.77
CA SER A 414 13.54 30.92 -2.52
C SER A 414 14.57 30.50 -1.47
N LEU A 415 15.24 31.47 -0.84
CA LEU A 415 16.33 31.24 0.10
C LEU A 415 15.90 31.59 1.52
N PHE A 416 16.25 30.73 2.49
CA PHE A 416 15.93 30.95 3.90
C PHE A 416 17.17 30.78 4.76
N ALA A 417 17.51 31.82 5.52
CA ALA A 417 18.52 31.73 6.56
C ALA A 417 17.91 31.06 7.80
N ILE A 418 18.62 30.06 8.33
CA ILE A 418 18.29 29.39 9.58
C ILE A 418 19.23 29.92 10.65
N ASP A 419 18.66 30.50 11.70
CA ASP A 419 19.42 30.89 12.88
C ASP A 419 19.94 29.64 13.60
N ARG A 420 21.25 29.54 13.75
CA ARG A 420 21.92 28.32 14.24
C ARG A 420 21.68 28.01 15.72
N SER A 421 21.16 28.99 16.47
CA SER A 421 20.92 28.86 17.92
C SER A 421 19.48 28.51 18.26
N SER A 422 18.53 28.99 17.46
CA SER A 422 17.09 28.86 17.70
C SER A 422 16.41 27.93 16.70
N GLY A 423 16.98 27.77 15.50
CA GLY A 423 16.34 27.11 14.37
C GLY A 423 15.28 27.96 13.66
N GLU A 424 15.17 29.25 13.98
CA GLU A 424 14.21 30.15 13.32
C GLU A 424 14.62 30.41 11.86
N LEU A 425 13.68 30.24 10.93
CA LEU A 425 13.87 30.50 9.52
C LEU A 425 13.40 31.91 9.15
N ARG A 426 14.15 32.58 8.26
CA ARG A 426 13.76 33.88 7.67
C ARG A 426 14.17 33.92 6.20
N GLU A 427 13.35 34.54 5.37
CA GLU A 427 13.69 34.80 3.96
C GLU A 427 15.02 35.55 3.84
N ALA A 428 15.91 35.09 2.96
CA ALA A 428 17.27 35.59 2.75
C ALA A 428 17.55 36.00 1.30
N GLY A 429 16.58 35.82 0.40
CA GLY A 429 16.64 36.24 -1.00
C GLY A 429 15.82 35.34 -1.92
N GLU A 430 15.81 35.71 -3.19
CA GLU A 430 15.17 34.94 -4.26
C GLU A 430 16.04 35.03 -5.52
N ILE A 431 16.22 33.90 -6.22
CA ILE A 431 17.02 33.84 -7.47
C ILE A 431 16.12 33.36 -8.61
N PRO A 432 15.79 34.21 -9.61
CA PRO A 432 14.98 33.79 -10.74
C PRO A 432 15.73 32.76 -11.60
N THR A 433 14.99 31.79 -12.15
CA THR A 433 15.55 30.76 -13.04
C THR A 433 15.08 30.95 -14.49
N PRO A 434 15.88 30.52 -15.49
CA PRO A 434 15.47 30.51 -16.89
C PRO A 434 14.63 29.28 -17.27
N LEU A 435 14.28 28.42 -16.31
CA LEU A 435 13.49 27.22 -16.55
C LEU A 435 12.09 27.60 -17.04
N LYS A 436 11.42 26.71 -17.78
CA LYS A 436 10.04 26.95 -18.20
C LYS A 436 9.07 26.82 -17.03
N GLU A 437 9.29 25.80 -16.21
CA GLU A 437 8.51 25.47 -15.02
C GLU A 437 9.46 24.77 -14.05
N ILE A 438 9.99 25.50 -13.07
CA ILE A 438 10.83 24.94 -12.01
C ILE A 438 10.07 23.86 -11.22
N TYR A 439 10.79 22.81 -10.83
CA TYR A 439 10.21 21.63 -10.20
C TYR A 439 11.12 21.11 -9.09
N GLY A 440 11.86 20.02 -9.32
CA GLY A 440 12.86 19.48 -8.39
C GLY A 440 14.03 20.42 -8.08
N MET A 441 14.62 20.26 -6.88
CA MET A 441 15.89 20.89 -6.51
C MET A 441 16.62 20.15 -5.39
N CYS A 442 17.94 20.35 -5.32
CA CYS A 442 18.81 19.92 -4.24
C CYS A 442 20.04 20.84 -4.15
N LEU A 443 20.80 20.74 -3.05
CA LEU A 443 22.03 21.48 -2.81
C LEU A 443 23.27 20.60 -2.97
N PHE A 444 24.40 21.23 -3.29
CA PHE A 444 25.72 20.60 -3.33
C PHE A 444 26.72 21.52 -2.64
N GLN A 445 27.48 21.00 -1.67
CA GLN A 445 28.49 21.74 -0.92
C GLN A 445 29.79 20.92 -0.79
N PRO A 446 30.73 21.00 -1.75
CA PRO A 446 32.00 20.31 -1.64
C PRO A 446 32.82 20.81 -0.43
N ALA A 447 33.87 20.06 -0.07
CA ALA A 447 34.75 20.38 1.06
C ALA A 447 35.42 21.76 0.99
N SER A 448 35.50 22.39 -0.19
CA SER A 448 35.99 23.76 -0.39
C SER A 448 35.02 24.83 0.13
N GLY A 449 33.76 24.47 0.39
CA GLY A 449 32.77 25.29 1.10
C GLY A 449 31.87 26.13 0.20
N GLU A 450 32.11 26.19 -1.12
CA GLU A 450 31.15 26.76 -2.06
C GLU A 450 29.81 26.04 -1.94
N LEU A 451 28.72 26.79 -2.02
CA LEU A 451 27.37 26.22 -2.02
C LEU A 451 26.76 26.38 -3.40
N TYR A 452 26.18 25.30 -3.91
CA TYR A 452 25.47 25.28 -5.18
C TYR A 452 24.02 24.85 -4.98
N ALA A 453 23.10 25.52 -5.68
CA ALA A 453 21.73 25.05 -5.84
C ALA A 453 21.56 24.46 -7.24
N ILE A 454 21.04 23.25 -7.33
CA ILE A 454 20.76 22.55 -8.58
C ILE A 454 19.26 22.39 -8.65
N ALA A 455 18.63 22.92 -9.69
CA ALA A 455 17.19 22.83 -9.89
C ALA A 455 16.88 22.35 -11.30
N ASN A 456 15.75 21.68 -11.46
CA ASN A 456 15.27 21.23 -12.75
C ASN A 456 13.88 21.77 -13.08
N GLY A 457 13.54 21.66 -14.36
CA GLY A 457 12.17 21.80 -14.82
C GLY A 457 11.62 20.50 -15.36
N LYS A 458 10.30 20.45 -15.55
CA LYS A 458 9.58 19.26 -16.02
C LYS A 458 9.98 18.77 -17.41
N ASP A 459 10.66 19.61 -18.18
CA ASP A 459 11.12 19.25 -19.53
C ASP A 459 12.45 18.48 -19.53
N GLY A 460 13.05 18.22 -18.36
CA GLY A 460 14.36 17.56 -18.23
C GLY A 460 15.53 18.51 -18.10
N THR A 461 15.33 19.83 -18.20
CA THR A 461 16.43 20.81 -18.09
C THR A 461 16.86 20.98 -16.63
N PHE A 462 18.17 20.95 -16.37
CA PHE A 462 18.80 21.27 -15.10
C PHE A 462 19.62 22.55 -15.20
N VAL A 463 19.58 23.38 -14.16
CA VAL A 463 20.41 24.56 -13.95
C VAL A 463 21.12 24.47 -12.61
N GLN A 464 22.38 24.91 -12.56
CA GLN A 464 23.19 24.92 -11.34
C GLN A 464 23.69 26.33 -11.06
N TYR A 465 23.37 26.84 -9.88
CA TYR A 465 23.76 28.16 -9.41
C TYR A 465 24.81 28.07 -8.32
N ARG A 466 25.87 28.86 -8.39
CA ARG A 466 26.78 29.13 -7.28
C ARG A 466 26.20 30.22 -6.41
N LEU A 467 26.05 29.97 -5.10
CA LEU A 467 25.44 30.90 -4.15
C LEU A 467 26.50 31.72 -3.41
N SER A 468 26.23 33.01 -3.23
CA SER A 468 27.04 33.90 -2.40
C SER A 468 26.20 35.03 -1.81
N ALA A 469 26.65 35.65 -0.73
CA ALA A 469 25.90 36.75 -0.10
C ALA A 469 26.79 37.80 0.57
N PRO A 470 27.75 38.43 -0.13
CA PRO A 470 28.69 39.38 0.48
C PRO A 470 27.99 40.59 1.12
N ASN A 471 26.80 40.95 0.64
CA ASN A 471 26.03 42.12 1.11
C ASN A 471 24.88 41.73 2.06
N GLY A 472 24.85 40.50 2.59
CA GLY A 472 23.77 40.02 3.47
C GLY A 472 22.46 39.63 2.77
N VAL A 473 22.45 39.57 1.43
CA VAL A 473 21.35 39.03 0.61
C VAL A 473 21.93 37.97 -0.31
N VAL A 474 21.29 36.80 -0.38
CA VAL A 474 21.78 35.69 -1.21
C VAL A 474 21.56 35.98 -2.69
N GLN A 475 22.59 35.71 -3.49
CA GLN A 475 22.63 35.87 -4.94
C GLN A 475 23.13 34.56 -5.57
N GLY A 476 22.71 34.30 -6.81
CA GLY A 476 23.11 33.11 -7.57
C GLY A 476 23.77 33.47 -8.89
N GLU A 477 24.91 32.85 -9.17
CA GLU A 477 25.57 32.85 -10.48
C GLU A 477 25.26 31.53 -11.20
N LEU A 478 24.62 31.58 -12.38
CA LEU A 478 24.39 30.37 -13.19
C LEU A 478 25.72 29.86 -13.74
N VAL A 479 26.17 28.69 -13.26
CA VAL A 479 27.50 28.13 -13.59
C VAL A 479 27.43 26.90 -14.49
N ARG A 480 26.29 26.22 -14.58
CA ARG A 480 26.10 25.06 -15.47
C ARG A 480 24.63 24.86 -15.84
N GLN A 481 24.41 24.34 -17.03
CA GLN A 481 23.11 23.88 -17.51
C GLN A 481 23.30 22.56 -18.28
N PHE A 482 22.42 21.60 -18.05
CA PHE A 482 22.39 20.31 -18.77
C PHE A 482 20.96 19.78 -18.85
N LYS A 483 20.76 18.58 -19.42
CA LYS A 483 19.41 18.05 -19.68
C LYS A 483 19.37 16.52 -19.67
N VAL A 484 18.28 15.95 -19.14
CA VAL A 484 17.86 14.53 -19.30
C VAL A 484 16.70 14.41 -20.30
N ALA A 485 16.27 13.20 -20.65
CA ALA A 485 15.38 13.00 -21.79
C ALA A 485 13.91 13.34 -21.48
N SER A 486 13.44 13.10 -20.26
CA SER A 486 12.09 13.33 -19.78
C SER A 486 12.06 13.96 -18.38
N GLN A 487 10.89 13.99 -17.75
CA GLN A 487 10.64 14.68 -16.49
C GLN A 487 11.51 14.10 -15.34
N PRO A 488 12.30 14.95 -14.65
CA PRO A 488 12.95 14.60 -13.40
C PRO A 488 12.35 15.36 -12.22
N GLU A 489 12.59 14.88 -11.01
CA GLU A 489 12.24 15.60 -9.79
C GLU A 489 13.29 15.36 -8.70
N GLY A 490 13.33 14.14 -8.15
CA GLY A 490 14.24 13.81 -7.06
C GLY A 490 15.70 14.01 -7.43
N CYS A 491 16.45 14.71 -6.57
CA CYS A 491 17.91 14.76 -6.68
C CYS A 491 18.59 14.83 -5.31
N VAL A 492 19.80 14.29 -5.22
CA VAL A 492 20.62 14.36 -4.01
C VAL A 492 22.10 14.38 -4.39
N ALA A 493 22.88 15.23 -3.72
CA ALA A 493 24.33 15.33 -3.96
C ALA A 493 25.13 14.62 -2.87
N ASP A 494 26.03 13.72 -3.27
CA ASP A 494 27.13 13.25 -2.44
C ASP A 494 28.23 14.32 -2.45
N ASP A 495 28.21 15.16 -1.42
CA ASP A 495 29.19 16.24 -1.22
C ASP A 495 30.64 15.72 -1.12
N GLN A 496 30.83 14.52 -0.56
CA GLN A 496 32.16 13.92 -0.31
C GLN A 496 32.80 13.42 -1.60
N ARG A 497 32.00 12.76 -2.45
CA ARG A 497 32.47 12.19 -3.72
C ARG A 497 32.17 13.08 -4.93
N GLN A 498 31.54 14.23 -4.69
CA GLN A 498 31.21 15.24 -5.71
C GLN A 498 30.35 14.65 -6.85
N ARG A 499 29.33 13.87 -6.46
CA ARG A 499 28.41 13.19 -7.38
C ARG A 499 26.99 13.66 -7.11
N LEU A 500 26.24 13.94 -8.16
CA LEU A 500 24.82 14.20 -8.13
C LEU A 500 24.06 12.96 -8.60
N PHE A 501 23.08 12.54 -7.83
CA PHE A 501 22.07 11.57 -8.24
C PHE A 501 20.80 12.32 -8.68
N ILE A 502 20.21 11.91 -9.78
CA ILE A 502 18.95 12.48 -10.32
C ILE A 502 17.99 11.36 -10.71
N GLY A 503 16.74 11.48 -10.30
CA GLY A 503 15.62 10.63 -10.70
C GLY A 503 14.96 11.19 -11.95
N GLU A 504 14.82 10.36 -12.98
CA GLU A 504 13.97 10.61 -14.14
C GLU A 504 12.77 9.67 -13.99
N GLU A 505 11.59 10.23 -13.71
CA GLU A 505 10.44 9.56 -13.07
C GLU A 505 10.09 8.20 -13.71
N ASP A 506 9.91 8.19 -15.03
CA ASP A 506 9.54 7.00 -15.82
C ASP A 506 10.72 6.11 -16.25
N VAL A 507 11.96 6.48 -15.93
CA VAL A 507 13.16 5.90 -16.55
C VAL A 507 14.10 5.25 -15.54
N GLY A 508 14.43 5.94 -14.45
CA GLY A 508 15.36 5.45 -13.45
C GLY A 508 16.21 6.53 -12.79
N VAL A 509 17.29 6.09 -12.13
CA VAL A 509 18.24 6.98 -11.46
C VAL A 509 19.55 7.05 -12.24
N TRP A 510 20.04 8.28 -12.40
CA TRP A 510 21.32 8.59 -13.02
C TRP A 510 22.28 9.19 -12.00
N ALA A 511 23.57 8.93 -12.19
CA ALA A 511 24.66 9.63 -11.53
C ALA A 511 25.41 10.52 -12.53
N VAL A 512 25.72 11.75 -12.11
CA VAL A 512 26.46 12.76 -12.86
C VAL A 512 27.46 13.47 -11.94
N ASP A 513 28.56 14.02 -12.47
CA ASP A 513 29.50 14.81 -11.67
C ASP A 513 28.81 16.09 -11.18
N ALA A 514 28.89 16.39 -9.89
CA ALA A 514 28.22 17.55 -9.28
C ALA A 514 28.97 18.87 -9.52
N ARG A 515 30.24 18.82 -9.94
CA ARG A 515 31.04 20.03 -10.12
C ARG A 515 30.68 20.76 -11.41
N PRO A 516 30.59 22.10 -11.38
CA PRO A 516 30.11 22.88 -12.52
C PRO A 516 31.04 22.81 -13.75
N GLU A 517 32.34 22.63 -13.55
CA GLU A 517 33.33 22.57 -14.62
C GLU A 517 33.45 21.21 -15.32
N GLN A 518 32.79 20.17 -14.79
CA GLN A 518 32.86 18.81 -15.32
C GLN A 518 31.73 18.53 -16.32
N PRO A 519 31.95 17.65 -17.32
CA PRO A 519 30.90 17.24 -18.25
C PRO A 519 29.70 16.61 -17.53
N ALA A 520 28.48 16.90 -17.98
CA ALA A 520 27.25 16.28 -17.47
C ALA A 520 27.01 14.89 -18.08
N THR A 521 28.00 14.00 -17.99
CA THR A 521 27.88 12.63 -18.52
C THR A 521 27.04 11.80 -17.57
N LEU A 522 25.88 11.34 -18.04
CA LEU A 522 24.98 10.47 -17.28
C LEU A 522 25.52 9.04 -17.21
N SER A 523 25.55 8.48 -16.01
CA SER A 523 25.83 7.08 -15.76
C SER A 523 24.63 6.43 -15.08
N THR A 524 24.20 5.26 -15.57
CA THR A 524 23.03 4.57 -14.99
C THR A 524 23.37 4.04 -13.60
N VAL A 525 22.50 4.33 -12.63
CA VAL A 525 22.52 3.71 -11.30
C VAL A 525 21.56 2.51 -11.30
N ILE A 526 20.30 2.76 -11.63
CA ILE A 526 19.24 1.75 -11.76
C ILE A 526 18.18 2.25 -12.75
N LYS A 527 17.47 1.32 -13.41
CA LYS A 527 16.33 1.64 -14.27
C LYS A 527 15.02 1.15 -13.65
N VAL A 528 13.92 1.80 -14.00
CA VAL A 528 12.57 1.30 -13.73
C VAL A 528 12.42 -0.14 -14.25
N GLY A 529 11.81 -1.00 -13.45
CA GLY A 529 11.72 -2.43 -13.68
C GLY A 529 11.25 -3.18 -12.42
N PRO A 530 11.62 -4.47 -12.26
CA PRO A 530 11.09 -5.29 -11.17
C PRO A 530 11.44 -4.85 -9.73
N GLN A 531 12.45 -3.98 -9.57
CA GLN A 531 12.91 -3.49 -8.26
C GLN A 531 12.56 -2.03 -7.98
N LEU A 532 12.28 -1.26 -9.04
CA LEU A 532 12.05 0.19 -8.99
C LEU A 532 10.86 0.48 -9.89
N HIS A 533 9.78 1.00 -9.31
CA HIS A 533 8.55 1.29 -10.01
C HIS A 533 8.41 2.80 -10.19
N ALA A 534 8.08 3.22 -11.41
CA ALA A 534 7.77 4.61 -11.69
C ALA A 534 6.52 5.05 -10.90
N ASP A 535 6.46 6.26 -10.36
CA ASP A 535 7.46 7.33 -10.55
C ASP A 535 8.66 7.22 -9.59
N VAL A 536 9.85 7.53 -10.11
CA VAL A 536 11.09 7.69 -9.33
C VAL A 536 11.14 9.08 -8.74
N GLU A 537 10.79 9.19 -7.47
CA GLU A 537 10.60 10.46 -6.77
C GLU A 537 11.83 10.83 -5.92
N GLY A 538 11.62 11.23 -4.66
CA GLY A 538 12.66 11.68 -3.75
C GLY A 538 13.85 10.73 -3.66
N LEU A 539 15.06 11.32 -3.63
CA LEU A 539 16.32 10.62 -3.44
C LEU A 539 17.00 11.15 -2.19
N ALA A 540 17.55 10.27 -1.36
CA ALA A 540 18.26 10.67 -0.15
C ALA A 540 19.53 9.85 0.08
N LEU A 541 20.52 10.42 0.77
CA LEU A 541 21.81 9.77 1.04
C LEU A 541 22.01 9.54 2.54
N TYR A 542 21.96 8.28 2.97
CA TYR A 542 22.38 7.90 4.32
C TYR A 542 23.90 7.70 4.32
N GLN A 543 24.65 8.68 4.81
CA GLN A 543 26.12 8.60 4.85
C GLN A 543 26.61 8.32 6.26
N SER A 544 27.35 7.23 6.48
CA SER A 544 27.81 6.84 7.82
C SER A 544 29.25 6.39 7.83
N ASN A 545 29.83 6.24 9.02
CA ASN A 545 31.20 5.72 9.15
C ASN A 545 31.34 4.26 8.70
N ALA A 546 30.24 3.51 8.59
CA ALA A 546 30.25 2.10 8.22
C ALA A 546 30.03 1.92 6.72
N ARG A 547 28.96 2.51 6.18
CA ARG A 547 28.55 2.39 4.78
C ARG A 547 27.58 3.50 4.40
N ASP A 548 27.64 3.89 3.14
CA ASP A 548 26.78 4.90 2.55
C ASP A 548 25.70 4.24 1.68
N TYR A 549 24.46 4.68 1.82
CA TYR A 549 23.32 4.18 1.05
C TYR A 549 22.62 5.30 0.29
N LEU A 550 22.18 4.98 -0.92
CA LEU A 550 21.19 5.76 -1.67
C LEU A 550 19.81 5.15 -1.38
N VAL A 551 18.89 5.98 -0.90
CA VAL A 551 17.49 5.64 -0.68
C VAL A 551 16.67 6.31 -1.77
N ILE A 552 15.74 5.56 -2.36
CA ILE A 552 14.93 5.98 -3.51
C ILE A 552 13.46 5.77 -3.16
N SER A 553 12.64 6.81 -3.29
CA SER A 553 11.18 6.67 -3.29
C SER A 553 10.74 6.03 -4.60
N SER A 554 10.15 4.83 -4.51
CA SER A 554 9.57 4.08 -5.63
C SER A 554 8.05 4.22 -5.52
N GLN A 555 7.52 5.34 -6.03
CA GLN A 555 6.16 5.79 -5.72
C GLN A 555 5.11 4.82 -6.25
N GLY A 556 5.27 4.28 -7.46
CA GLY A 556 4.25 3.42 -8.09
C GLY A 556 3.98 2.07 -7.42
N ASN A 557 4.68 1.73 -6.34
CA ASN A 557 4.34 0.56 -5.51
C ASN A 557 4.44 0.84 -4.00
N ASP A 558 4.41 2.12 -3.60
CA ASP A 558 4.49 2.63 -2.23
C ASP A 558 5.67 2.03 -1.45
N SER A 559 6.88 2.07 -2.02
CA SER A 559 8.05 1.47 -1.39
C SER A 559 9.32 2.32 -1.49
N TYR A 560 10.32 1.94 -0.69
CA TYR A 560 11.59 2.63 -0.60
C TYR A 560 12.73 1.65 -0.88
N LEU A 561 13.46 1.86 -1.97
CA LEU A 561 14.57 1.02 -2.40
C LEU A 561 15.89 1.52 -1.80
N VAL A 562 16.72 0.60 -1.28
CA VAL A 562 18.03 0.93 -0.71
C VAL A 562 19.15 0.31 -1.55
N LEU A 563 20.06 1.14 -2.03
CA LEU A 563 21.26 0.75 -2.79
C LEU A 563 22.52 1.18 -2.03
N ASP A 564 23.65 0.52 -2.28
CA ASP A 564 24.96 1.14 -1.99
C ASP A 564 25.06 2.49 -2.73
N ALA A 565 25.60 3.53 -2.08
CA ALA A 565 25.80 4.85 -2.71
C ALA A 565 26.99 4.90 -3.69
N GLU A 566 27.72 3.78 -3.84
CA GLU A 566 28.90 3.66 -4.69
C GLU A 566 28.73 2.55 -5.73
N PRO A 567 29.31 2.69 -6.94
CA PRO A 567 29.33 1.62 -7.93
C PRO A 567 29.86 0.30 -7.33
N PRO A 568 29.22 -0.84 -7.61
CA PRO A 568 28.19 -1.06 -8.62
C PRO A 568 26.74 -0.79 -8.18
N PHE A 569 26.50 -0.01 -7.11
CA PHE A 569 25.18 0.35 -6.59
C PHE A 569 24.35 -0.89 -6.20
N ALA A 570 24.96 -1.81 -5.46
CA ALA A 570 24.32 -3.07 -5.09
C ALA A 570 23.02 -2.83 -4.31
N SER A 571 21.95 -3.53 -4.67
CA SER A 571 20.65 -3.43 -3.98
C SER A 571 20.64 -4.24 -2.68
N HIS A 572 20.07 -3.63 -1.64
CA HIS A 572 19.79 -4.25 -0.34
C HIS A 572 18.30 -4.58 -0.15
N GLY A 573 17.52 -4.50 -1.23
CA GLY A 573 16.08 -4.68 -1.21
C GLY A 573 15.31 -3.38 -0.93
N ALA A 574 13.99 -3.53 -0.84
CA ALA A 574 13.05 -2.44 -0.58
C ALA A 574 12.18 -2.75 0.64
N PHE A 575 11.61 -1.72 1.24
CA PHE A 575 10.69 -1.82 2.36
C PHE A 575 9.50 -0.87 2.17
N ARG A 576 8.45 -1.04 2.98
CA ARG A 576 7.33 -0.09 3.10
C ARG A 576 7.32 0.55 4.47
N VAL A 577 6.78 1.76 4.56
CA VAL A 577 6.41 2.36 5.84
C VAL A 577 4.98 1.93 6.15
N GLY A 578 4.85 1.03 7.13
CA GLY A 578 3.58 0.40 7.49
C GLY A 578 2.98 0.96 8.79
N ILE A 579 1.76 0.52 9.09
CA ILE A 579 1.00 0.97 10.27
C ILE A 579 1.74 0.66 11.57
N ASN A 580 1.86 1.67 12.42
CA ASN A 580 2.18 1.54 13.84
C ASN A 580 0.90 1.67 14.66
N ALA A 581 0.21 0.53 14.82
CA ALA A 581 -1.08 0.46 15.51
C ALA A 581 -1.01 0.96 16.97
N ALA A 582 0.10 0.68 17.67
CA ALA A 582 0.27 1.07 19.06
C ALA A 582 0.40 2.60 19.23
N ALA A 583 0.98 3.28 18.23
CA ALA A 583 1.10 4.74 18.21
C ALA A 583 -0.09 5.42 17.52
N GLY A 584 -0.99 4.66 16.88
CA GLY A 584 -2.07 5.21 16.06
C GLY A 584 -1.56 5.95 14.81
N ILE A 585 -0.42 5.50 14.26
CA ILE A 585 0.20 6.06 13.06
C ILE A 585 -0.03 5.08 11.91
N ASP A 586 -0.55 5.59 10.81
CA ASP A 586 -0.74 4.93 9.52
C ASP A 586 0.59 4.66 8.78
N GLY A 587 0.51 3.97 7.64
CA GLY A 587 1.65 3.82 6.74
C GLY A 587 1.96 5.12 5.99
N ALA A 588 2.77 5.00 4.94
CA ALA A 588 2.94 6.06 3.95
C ALA A 588 2.76 5.48 2.55
N SER A 589 2.15 6.29 1.68
CA SER A 589 1.94 5.97 0.27
C SER A 589 1.97 7.23 -0.59
N GLU A 590 2.08 7.08 -1.91
CA GLU A 590 2.25 8.19 -2.86
C GLU A 590 3.41 9.12 -2.46
N THR A 591 4.49 8.56 -1.92
CA THR A 591 5.59 9.39 -1.42
C THR A 591 6.30 10.13 -2.55
N ASP A 592 6.17 11.45 -2.56
CA ASP A 592 7.03 12.36 -3.33
C ASP A 592 8.44 12.40 -2.70
N GLY A 593 8.69 13.33 -1.77
CA GLY A 593 10.01 13.57 -1.20
C GLY A 593 10.37 12.71 0.01
N ILE A 594 11.67 12.46 0.14
CA ILE A 594 12.30 11.76 1.27
C ILE A 594 13.61 12.46 1.66
N GLU A 595 13.96 12.38 2.94
CA GLU A 595 15.25 12.84 3.45
C GLU A 595 15.75 11.88 4.54
N VAL A 596 17.05 11.65 4.59
CA VAL A 596 17.66 10.75 5.56
C VAL A 596 18.92 11.34 6.17
N THR A 597 19.07 11.19 7.48
CA THR A 597 20.32 11.52 8.19
C THR A 597 20.81 10.32 8.97
N SER A 598 22.13 10.18 9.09
CA SER A 598 22.81 9.24 9.99
C SER A 598 23.20 9.87 11.34
N VAL A 599 22.97 11.18 11.49
CA VAL A 599 23.32 11.91 12.71
C VAL A 599 22.49 11.39 13.87
N ASN A 600 23.14 11.16 15.01
CA ASN A 600 22.46 10.81 16.24
C ASN A 600 21.66 12.00 16.77
N LEU A 601 20.33 11.94 16.66
CA LEU A 601 19.40 12.95 17.19
C LEU A 601 18.84 12.58 18.58
N GLY A 602 19.34 11.50 19.18
CA GLY A 602 18.92 10.97 20.48
C GLY A 602 17.70 10.05 20.42
N GLY A 603 17.47 9.30 21.50
CA GLY A 603 16.31 8.41 21.63
C GLY A 603 16.20 7.39 20.47
N PRO A 604 15.04 7.26 19.81
CA PRO A 604 14.89 6.34 18.67
C PRO A 604 15.76 6.71 17.46
N TRP A 605 16.19 7.98 17.38
CA TRP A 605 16.99 8.52 16.28
C TRP A 605 18.50 8.36 16.49
N SER A 606 18.92 7.47 17.39
CA SER A 606 20.35 7.35 17.75
C SER A 606 21.24 6.87 16.60
N GLN A 607 20.64 6.22 15.60
CA GLN A 607 21.28 5.81 14.34
C GLN A 607 20.80 6.66 13.16
N GLY A 608 20.17 7.80 13.41
CA GLY A 608 19.57 8.62 12.38
C GLY A 608 18.08 8.39 12.17
N MET A 609 17.56 9.10 11.19
CA MET A 609 16.14 9.23 10.90
C MET A 609 15.95 9.31 9.39
N LEU A 610 14.95 8.59 8.89
CA LEU A 610 14.37 8.77 7.56
C LEU A 610 13.04 9.51 7.73
N VAL A 611 12.85 10.57 6.94
CA VAL A 611 11.58 11.28 6.81
C VAL A 611 11.02 10.97 5.44
N VAL A 612 9.75 10.57 5.39
CA VAL A 612 9.04 10.33 4.13
C VAL A 612 7.76 11.15 4.12
N GLN A 613 7.42 11.74 2.97
CA GLN A 613 6.10 12.30 2.77
C GLN A 613 5.05 11.18 2.71
N ASP A 614 3.84 11.46 3.19
CA ASP A 614 2.68 10.59 3.08
C ASP A 614 1.55 11.31 2.32
N GLY A 615 1.34 10.86 1.08
CA GLY A 615 0.34 11.38 0.16
C GLY A 615 -1.09 11.01 0.54
N ARG A 616 -1.28 9.95 1.35
CA ARG A 616 -2.60 9.42 1.72
C ARG A 616 -2.75 9.21 3.23
N LYS A 617 -2.61 10.28 4.02
CA LYS A 617 -2.82 10.24 5.47
C LYS A 617 -4.20 9.69 5.89
N ARG A 618 -4.22 8.49 6.49
CA ARG A 618 -5.35 7.68 6.94
C ARG A 618 -5.67 7.77 8.44
N MET A 619 -4.68 7.88 9.34
CA MET A 619 -4.93 7.72 10.78
C MET A 619 -4.58 8.98 11.62
N PRO A 620 -5.59 9.78 12.02
CA PRO A 620 -6.93 9.88 11.42
C PRO A 620 -6.87 10.51 10.01
N GLU A 621 -7.91 10.28 9.19
CA GLU A 621 -8.00 10.81 7.83
C GLU A 621 -7.96 12.34 7.85
N GLN A 622 -6.90 12.90 7.28
CA GLN A 622 -6.59 14.32 7.29
C GLN A 622 -5.79 14.68 6.03
N THR A 623 -5.35 15.94 5.94
CA THR A 623 -4.40 16.38 4.92
C THR A 623 -3.06 15.66 5.06
N GLN A 624 -2.29 15.63 3.97
CA GLN A 624 -0.97 14.99 3.90
C GLN A 624 -0.02 15.46 5.00
N ASN A 625 0.96 14.63 5.33
CA ASN A 625 1.98 14.93 6.34
C ASN A 625 3.29 14.20 6.05
N PHE A 626 4.19 14.15 7.04
CA PHE A 626 5.45 13.42 6.95
C PHE A 626 5.53 12.36 8.05
N LYS A 627 6.05 11.16 7.74
CA LYS A 627 6.33 10.10 8.72
C LYS A 627 7.81 10.06 9.07
N PHE A 628 8.12 9.89 10.35
CA PHE A 628 9.51 9.86 10.85
C PHE A 628 9.86 8.42 11.28
N VAL A 629 10.79 7.82 10.55
CA VAL A 629 11.18 6.43 10.64
C VAL A 629 12.57 6.33 11.26
N PRO A 630 12.74 5.58 12.37
CA PRO A 630 14.07 5.34 12.92
C PRO A 630 14.90 4.51 11.94
N TRP A 631 16.10 4.96 11.57
CA TRP A 631 16.93 4.23 10.61
C TRP A 631 17.30 2.82 11.10
N ALA A 632 17.41 2.63 12.42
CA ALA A 632 17.65 1.32 13.02
C ALA A 632 16.58 0.26 12.67
N GLU A 633 15.34 0.68 12.40
CA GLU A 633 14.27 -0.22 11.96
C GLU A 633 14.46 -0.63 10.49
N VAL A 634 14.91 0.30 9.63
CA VAL A 634 15.29 0.01 8.23
C VAL A 634 16.46 -0.97 8.19
N THR A 635 17.52 -0.70 8.97
CA THR A 635 18.66 -1.61 9.13
C THR A 635 18.23 -3.02 9.54
N ARG A 636 17.29 -3.13 10.49
CA ARG A 636 16.79 -4.44 10.95
C ARG A 636 15.97 -5.15 9.88
N ALA A 637 15.06 -4.43 9.22
CA ALA A 637 14.14 -4.99 8.23
C ALA A 637 14.89 -5.53 7.00
N LEU A 638 15.86 -4.77 6.49
CA LEU A 638 16.66 -5.16 5.33
C LEU A 638 17.93 -5.95 5.69
N LYS A 639 18.23 -6.10 6.99
CA LYS A 639 19.46 -6.74 7.50
C LYS A 639 20.71 -6.09 6.91
N LEU A 640 20.72 -4.76 6.93
CA LEU A 640 21.88 -3.99 6.44
C LEU A 640 23.12 -4.32 7.31
N PRO A 641 24.31 -4.42 6.68
CA PRO A 641 25.55 -4.89 7.31
C PRO A 641 26.12 -3.98 8.40
#